data_AF-A0A1Y0D2H1-F1
#
_entry.id   AF-A0A1Y0D2H1-F1
#
_cell.length_a   1.000
_cell.length_b   1.000
_cell.length_c   1.000
_cell.angle_alpha   90.00
_cell.angle_beta   90.00
_cell.angle_gamma   90.00
#
_symmetry.space_group_name_H-M   'P 1'
#
loop_
_entity.id
_entity.type
_entity.pdbx_description
1 polymer ?
#
loop_
_entity_poly.entity_id
_entity_poly.type
_entity_poly.pdbx_seq_one_letter_code
_entity_poly.pdbx_strand_id
1 'polypeptide(L)'
;MNQQKIKQLETELWDSANSLRANSKLTAAEYKDPVLGLILLRYAQNRYEQAKVQVAASIPTSPRGGKREATKADFLAAGAMMLPEKSQYEHLAGLPEAEDISDAINEAMGLIEQEYPDLAGVLPRNYQEMDSDLLRELIRVFNKDAVKSLTGDVFGRIYEFFLMKFSMDGAGAQEGGEFFTPPSLVQLIVNMIKPDHGIIHDPACGSAGMFVQTGHFIEEQHKNASVNQRITCYGTELKSNNTRLAKMNLAIHGIEGKISENNSFYSDPHDLVGKCDFVMANPPFNVKKVDKSKDYVKNDSRLFSDIGIPKADNGNYMWIQYFYHYLNDQGRAGFVMASSATDAGGSEKDIRQKLIETDAVDCIVSVGNNFFYTRSLPCHVWFLDKDKPAANKKKILMIDARNTFRVVTNTINDYSPGQLTNFNAITESYRGDKAAIANAQKSHNAVAVTLAAIIATAINILRTACQSIINAPNEDDFKGVKPNLKFNDIIEELNEVLSIEDHSDFDLCQQWVARFSQPVEKLFALVAQYQANSDKALAGFRKLDKKAQATDDAKTIKKKLDANNKLLKALTTALNSHQALLKQSLADYSQLISDWQTLRENFPNDQYRDVEGLCKVVDRDEIIENDYSLTPGRYVGYSVQVDMDFDYQSKMFDIKSELTQLNDTAQNLMKTILEVKL
;
A
#
# COMPACT_ATOMS: atom_id res chain seq x y z
N MET A 1 -17.93 6.26 2.23
CA MET A 1 -17.23 6.31 3.55
C MET A 1 -16.04 7.25 3.44
N ASN A 2 -15.55 7.85 4.54
CA ASN A 2 -14.27 8.56 4.50
C ASN A 2 -13.10 7.55 4.55
N GLN A 3 -11.91 7.96 4.11
CA GLN A 3 -10.73 7.08 3.98
C GLN A 3 -10.33 6.40 5.30
N GLN A 4 -10.54 7.07 6.43
CA GLN A 4 -10.24 6.52 7.76
C GLN A 4 -11.16 5.36 8.15
N LYS A 5 -12.47 5.48 7.88
CA LYS A 5 -13.43 4.38 8.09
C LYS A 5 -13.14 3.19 7.19
N ILE A 6 -12.63 3.43 5.98
CA ILE A 6 -12.23 2.37 5.05
C ILE A 6 -11.03 1.59 5.63
N LYS A 7 -9.96 2.28 6.04
CA LYS A 7 -8.78 1.65 6.68
C LYS A 7 -9.14 0.83 7.92
N GLN A 8 -10.09 1.31 8.72
CA GLN A 8 -10.59 0.57 9.89
C GLN A 8 -11.32 -0.70 9.48
N LEU A 9 -12.19 -0.63 8.48
CA LEU A 9 -12.91 -1.79 7.97
C LEU A 9 -11.97 -2.82 7.35
N GLU A 10 -10.97 -2.39 6.58
CA GLU A 10 -9.90 -3.25 6.05
C GLU A 10 -9.22 -4.03 7.18
N THR A 11 -8.84 -3.35 8.26
CA THR A 11 -8.19 -3.95 9.43
C THR A 11 -9.14 -4.89 10.18
N GLU A 12 -10.39 -4.49 10.43
CA GLU A 12 -11.38 -5.32 11.13
C GLU A 12 -11.68 -6.63 10.37
N LEU A 13 -11.86 -6.54 9.05
CA LEU A 13 -12.13 -7.70 8.20
C LEU A 13 -10.92 -8.64 8.17
N TRP A 14 -9.72 -8.10 8.03
CA TRP A 14 -8.50 -8.89 8.07
C TRP A 14 -8.30 -9.57 9.42
N ASP A 15 -8.44 -8.84 10.54
CA ASP A 15 -8.26 -9.40 11.88
C ASP A 15 -9.28 -10.50 12.15
N SER A 16 -10.52 -10.32 11.70
CA SER A 16 -11.57 -11.35 11.77
C SER A 16 -11.17 -12.61 10.98
N ALA A 17 -10.78 -12.45 9.71
CA ALA A 17 -10.37 -13.56 8.86
C ALA A 17 -9.08 -14.22 9.34
N ASN A 18 -8.11 -13.46 9.84
CA ASN A 18 -6.83 -13.97 10.30
C ASN A 18 -6.96 -14.68 11.65
N SER A 19 -7.83 -14.22 12.55
CA SER A 19 -8.17 -14.94 13.78
C SER A 19 -8.78 -16.31 13.47
N LEU A 20 -9.69 -16.37 12.51
CA LEU A 20 -10.29 -17.62 12.04
C LEU A 20 -9.21 -18.58 11.48
N ARG A 21 -8.28 -18.07 10.67
CA ARG A 21 -7.13 -18.84 10.19
C ARG A 21 -6.23 -19.35 11.31
N ALA A 22 -5.89 -18.50 12.29
CA ALA A 22 -5.00 -18.83 13.39
C ALA A 22 -5.55 -19.96 14.29
N ASN A 23 -6.87 -20.12 14.32
CA ASN A 23 -7.54 -21.21 15.02
C ASN A 23 -7.82 -22.43 14.13
N SER A 24 -7.36 -22.41 12.87
CA SER A 24 -7.45 -23.51 11.91
C SER A 24 -6.11 -24.25 11.76
N LYS A 25 -6.10 -25.33 10.96
CA LYS A 25 -4.87 -26.07 10.61
C LYS A 25 -4.20 -25.58 9.32
N LEU A 26 -4.72 -24.52 8.71
CA LEU A 26 -4.32 -24.06 7.38
C LEU A 26 -3.11 -23.11 7.43
N THR A 27 -2.22 -23.27 6.47
CA THR A 27 -1.19 -22.27 6.18
C THR A 27 -1.80 -21.02 5.54
N ALA A 28 -1.07 -19.90 5.54
CA ALA A 28 -1.53 -18.68 4.86
C ALA A 28 -1.72 -18.90 3.34
N ALA A 29 -0.92 -19.76 2.71
CA ALA A 29 -1.02 -20.08 1.29
C ALA A 29 -2.30 -20.86 0.96
N GLU A 30 -2.65 -21.87 1.77
CA GLU A 30 -3.89 -22.66 1.59
C GLU A 30 -5.15 -21.82 1.87
N TYR A 31 -5.06 -20.88 2.82
CA TYR A 31 -6.19 -20.02 3.19
C TYR A 31 -6.46 -18.87 2.21
N LYS A 32 -5.42 -18.40 1.51
CA LYS A 32 -5.47 -17.21 0.65
C LYS A 32 -6.52 -17.32 -0.45
N ASP A 33 -6.40 -18.35 -1.29
CA ASP A 33 -7.20 -18.45 -2.52
C ASP A 33 -8.71 -18.57 -2.20
N PRO A 34 -9.15 -19.42 -1.25
CA PRO A 34 -10.55 -19.48 -0.83
C PRO A 34 -11.11 -18.15 -0.32
N VAL A 35 -10.35 -17.41 0.52
CA VAL A 35 -10.79 -16.14 1.08
C VAL A 35 -10.91 -15.06 -0.01
N LEU A 36 -9.93 -14.96 -0.90
CA LEU A 36 -9.99 -14.02 -2.03
C LEU A 36 -11.16 -14.35 -2.97
N GLY A 37 -11.48 -15.63 -3.18
CA GLY A 37 -12.66 -16.05 -3.92
C GLY A 37 -13.97 -15.60 -3.26
N LEU A 38 -14.09 -15.74 -1.93
CA LEU A 38 -15.27 -15.27 -1.20
C LEU A 38 -15.42 -13.75 -1.23
N ILE A 39 -14.31 -13.00 -1.18
CA ILE A 39 -14.32 -11.54 -1.32
C ILE A 39 -14.83 -11.15 -2.72
N LEU A 40 -14.34 -11.83 -3.77
CA LEU A 40 -14.80 -11.62 -5.15
C LEU A 40 -16.30 -11.93 -5.29
N LEU A 41 -16.78 -13.02 -4.70
CA LEU A 41 -18.19 -13.37 -4.75
C LEU A 41 -19.06 -12.32 -4.04
N ARG A 42 -18.61 -11.83 -2.88
CA ARG A 42 -19.31 -10.76 -2.16
C ARG A 42 -19.31 -9.45 -2.96
N TYR A 43 -18.20 -9.12 -3.60
CA TYR A 43 -18.12 -7.99 -4.53
C TYR A 43 -19.12 -8.12 -5.67
N ALA A 44 -19.15 -9.27 -6.34
CA ALA A 44 -20.08 -9.54 -7.43
C ALA A 44 -21.54 -9.38 -6.97
N GLN A 45 -21.88 -9.86 -5.77
CA GLN A 45 -23.21 -9.69 -5.18
C GLN A 45 -23.55 -8.21 -4.97
N ASN A 46 -22.66 -7.43 -4.37
CA ASN A 46 -22.89 -6.00 -4.17
C ASN A 46 -23.12 -5.27 -5.48
N ARG A 47 -22.31 -5.58 -6.49
CA ARG A 47 -22.41 -4.99 -7.82
C ARG A 47 -23.72 -5.39 -8.49
N TYR A 48 -24.13 -6.65 -8.34
CA TYR A 48 -25.41 -7.16 -8.86
C TYR A 48 -26.61 -6.45 -8.22
N GLU A 49 -26.63 -6.28 -6.90
CA GLU A 49 -27.71 -5.55 -6.19
C GLU A 49 -27.80 -4.08 -6.60
N GLN A 50 -26.65 -3.40 -6.74
CA GLN A 50 -26.62 -2.02 -7.26
C GLN A 50 -27.16 -1.95 -8.69
N ALA A 51 -26.75 -2.89 -9.54
CA ALA A 51 -27.19 -2.94 -10.92
C ALA A 51 -28.68 -3.29 -11.06
N LYS A 52 -29.27 -4.10 -10.16
CA LYS A 52 -30.73 -4.37 -10.16
C LYS A 52 -31.53 -3.08 -10.11
N VAL A 53 -31.12 -2.13 -9.26
CA VAL A 53 -31.79 -0.82 -9.14
C VAL A 53 -31.64 -0.01 -10.43
N GLN A 54 -30.43 0.04 -11.00
CA GLN A 54 -30.16 0.78 -12.24
C GLN A 54 -30.90 0.19 -13.44
N VAL A 55 -30.86 -1.12 -13.61
CA VAL A 55 -31.50 -1.86 -14.70
C VAL A 55 -33.02 -1.77 -14.60
N ALA A 56 -33.59 -1.93 -13.40
CA ALA A 56 -35.03 -1.75 -13.23
C ALA A 56 -35.50 -0.34 -13.60
N ALA A 57 -34.68 0.68 -13.36
CA ALA A 57 -34.96 2.06 -13.75
C ALA A 57 -34.80 2.30 -15.27
N SER A 58 -33.82 1.67 -15.92
CA SER A 58 -33.51 1.86 -17.34
C SER A 58 -34.43 1.11 -18.30
N ILE A 59 -35.07 0.01 -17.85
CA ILE A 59 -36.01 -0.74 -18.69
C ILE A 59 -37.25 0.11 -19.01
N PRO A 60 -37.52 0.41 -20.29
CA PRO A 60 -38.67 1.21 -20.70
C PRO A 60 -39.99 0.49 -20.39
N THR A 61 -41.01 1.27 -20.01
CA THR A 61 -42.37 0.75 -19.89
C THR A 61 -42.96 0.54 -21.30
N SER A 62 -43.49 -0.65 -21.55
CA SER A 62 -44.16 -1.00 -22.81
C SER A 62 -45.36 -0.08 -23.08
N PRO A 63 -45.67 0.25 -24.35
CA PRO A 63 -46.89 0.98 -24.72
C PRO A 63 -48.19 0.33 -24.24
N ARG A 64 -48.18 -0.97 -23.91
CA ARG A 64 -49.34 -1.73 -23.37
C ARG A 64 -49.35 -1.83 -21.84
N GLY A 65 -48.44 -1.13 -21.15
CA GLY A 65 -48.20 -1.27 -19.71
C GLY A 65 -47.30 -2.48 -19.40
N GLY A 66 -46.46 -2.33 -18.36
CA GLY A 66 -45.49 -3.36 -17.92
C GLY A 66 -44.06 -3.13 -18.40
N LYS A 67 -43.09 -3.68 -17.65
CA LYS A 67 -41.67 -3.71 -17.99
C LYS A 67 -41.27 -5.16 -18.32
N ARG A 68 -40.38 -5.35 -19.29
CA ARG A 68 -39.78 -6.68 -19.55
C ARG A 68 -38.89 -7.07 -18.38
N GLU A 69 -38.62 -8.36 -18.22
CA GLU A 69 -37.62 -8.83 -17.27
C GLU A 69 -36.22 -8.35 -17.65
N ALA A 70 -35.39 -8.16 -16.63
CA ALA A 70 -33.99 -7.85 -16.78
C ALA A 70 -33.24 -9.06 -17.34
N THR A 71 -32.41 -8.82 -18.34
CA THR A 71 -31.60 -9.85 -19.00
C THR A 71 -30.15 -9.70 -18.59
N LYS A 72 -29.35 -10.75 -18.79
CA LYS A 72 -27.89 -10.72 -18.58
C LYS A 72 -27.20 -9.56 -19.29
N ALA A 73 -27.64 -9.21 -20.51
CA ALA A 73 -27.09 -8.09 -21.27
C ALA A 73 -27.32 -6.74 -20.58
N ASP A 74 -28.44 -6.57 -19.87
CA ASP A 74 -28.72 -5.32 -19.14
C ASP A 74 -27.78 -5.15 -17.95
N PHE A 75 -27.48 -6.22 -17.23
CA PHE A 75 -26.52 -6.20 -16.13
C PHE A 75 -25.10 -5.96 -16.61
N LEU A 76 -24.69 -6.60 -17.71
CA LEU A 76 -23.39 -6.35 -18.34
C LEU A 76 -23.24 -4.88 -18.79
N ALA A 77 -24.29 -4.29 -19.37
CA ALA A 77 -24.29 -2.87 -19.74
C ALA A 77 -24.20 -1.93 -18.52
N ALA A 78 -24.65 -2.37 -17.35
CA ALA A 78 -24.47 -1.67 -16.08
C ALA A 78 -23.12 -1.99 -15.38
N GLY A 79 -22.25 -2.79 -16.02
CA GLY A 79 -20.95 -3.19 -15.47
C GLY A 79 -21.07 -4.15 -14.29
N ALA A 80 -22.04 -5.07 -14.32
CA ALA A 80 -22.29 -6.06 -13.28
C ALA A 80 -22.56 -7.46 -13.87
N MET A 81 -22.22 -8.50 -13.10
CA MET A 81 -22.62 -9.87 -13.41
C MET A 81 -24.03 -10.13 -12.88
N MET A 82 -24.89 -10.73 -13.72
CA MET A 82 -26.15 -11.31 -13.28
C MET A 82 -25.86 -12.64 -12.59
N LEU A 83 -26.00 -12.69 -11.27
CA LEU A 83 -25.66 -13.88 -10.52
C LEU A 83 -26.78 -14.93 -10.55
N PRO A 84 -26.45 -16.20 -10.90
CA PRO A 84 -27.36 -17.33 -10.68
C PRO A 84 -27.80 -17.39 -9.22
N GLU A 85 -29.03 -17.85 -8.94
CA GLU A 85 -29.60 -17.87 -7.58
C GLU A 85 -28.70 -18.59 -6.57
N LYS A 86 -28.18 -19.77 -6.94
CA LYS A 86 -27.25 -20.55 -6.10
C LYS A 86 -25.90 -19.87 -5.89
N SER A 87 -25.53 -18.96 -6.78
CA SER A 87 -24.29 -18.17 -6.67
C SER A 87 -24.48 -16.88 -5.88
N GLN A 88 -25.70 -16.55 -5.44
CA GLN A 88 -25.92 -15.34 -4.66
C GLN A 88 -25.40 -15.50 -3.23
N TYR A 89 -24.73 -14.48 -2.72
CA TYR A 89 -24.08 -14.56 -1.42
C TYR A 89 -25.08 -14.79 -0.28
N GLU A 90 -26.26 -14.19 -0.39
CA GLU A 90 -27.36 -14.33 0.56
C GLU A 90 -27.93 -15.76 0.57
N HIS A 91 -27.92 -16.46 -0.57
CA HIS A 91 -28.30 -17.87 -0.64
C HIS A 91 -27.32 -18.71 0.20
N LEU A 92 -26.02 -18.56 -0.04
CA LEU A 92 -24.98 -19.28 0.70
C LEU A 92 -25.01 -18.98 2.20
N ALA A 93 -25.20 -17.71 2.58
CA ALA A 93 -25.30 -17.29 3.97
C ALA A 93 -26.57 -17.83 4.68
N GLY A 94 -27.61 -18.16 3.92
CA GLY A 94 -28.87 -18.70 4.41
C GLY A 94 -28.96 -20.23 4.39
N LEU A 95 -27.90 -20.94 3.97
CA LEU A 95 -27.92 -22.40 3.86
C LEU A 95 -28.11 -23.08 5.23
N PRO A 96 -29.03 -24.07 5.34
CA PRO A 96 -29.18 -24.87 6.55
C PRO A 96 -27.86 -25.52 7.00
N GLU A 97 -27.71 -25.78 8.29
CA GLU A 97 -26.51 -26.45 8.84
C GLU A 97 -26.32 -27.87 8.29
N ALA A 98 -27.41 -28.54 7.89
CA ALA A 98 -27.37 -29.89 7.32
C ALA A 98 -26.81 -29.96 5.89
N GLU A 99 -26.79 -28.83 5.17
CA GLU A 99 -26.24 -28.76 3.81
C GLU A 99 -24.73 -28.59 3.85
N ASP A 100 -24.02 -29.14 2.86
CA ASP A 100 -22.58 -28.98 2.74
C ASP A 100 -22.25 -27.60 2.14
N ILE A 101 -21.72 -26.72 2.98
CA ILE A 101 -21.35 -25.35 2.58
C ILE A 101 -20.20 -25.34 1.57
N SER A 102 -19.27 -26.30 1.65
CA SER A 102 -18.12 -26.37 0.77
C SER A 102 -18.55 -26.71 -0.66
N ASP A 103 -19.43 -27.71 -0.79
CA ASP A 103 -20.00 -28.09 -2.09
C ASP A 103 -20.88 -26.99 -2.67
N ALA A 104 -21.66 -26.30 -1.83
CA ALA A 104 -22.49 -25.18 -2.28
C ALA A 104 -21.65 -23.99 -2.80
N ILE A 105 -20.54 -23.63 -2.15
CA ILE A 105 -19.65 -22.58 -2.65
C ILE A 105 -18.99 -23.03 -3.97
N ASN A 106 -18.55 -24.29 -4.06
CA ASN A 106 -17.96 -24.80 -5.30
C ASN A 106 -18.95 -24.80 -6.47
N GLU A 107 -20.22 -25.17 -6.22
CA GLU A 107 -21.29 -25.07 -7.20
C GLU A 107 -21.51 -23.61 -7.60
N ALA A 108 -21.58 -22.68 -6.63
CA ALA A 108 -21.74 -21.26 -6.87
C ALA A 108 -20.65 -20.68 -7.80
N MET A 109 -19.38 -21.00 -7.53
CA MET A 109 -18.26 -20.57 -8.38
C MET A 109 -18.35 -21.21 -9.78
N GLY A 110 -18.62 -22.51 -9.86
CA GLY A 110 -18.75 -23.22 -11.13
C GLY A 110 -19.85 -22.68 -12.03
N LEU A 111 -20.99 -22.27 -11.46
CA LEU A 111 -22.09 -21.64 -12.21
C LEU A 111 -21.70 -20.27 -12.77
N ILE A 112 -20.93 -19.47 -12.02
CA ILE A 112 -20.40 -18.19 -12.52
C ILE A 112 -19.46 -18.43 -13.70
N GLU A 113 -18.53 -19.39 -13.60
CA GLU A 113 -17.60 -19.70 -14.69
C GLU A 113 -18.31 -20.19 -15.97
N GLN A 114 -19.40 -20.97 -15.82
CA GLN A 114 -20.22 -21.42 -16.95
C GLN A 114 -20.91 -20.25 -17.66
N GLU A 115 -21.38 -19.27 -16.89
CA GLU A 115 -22.03 -18.07 -17.42
C GLU A 115 -21.01 -17.08 -18.01
N TYR A 116 -19.80 -16.98 -17.46
CA TYR A 116 -18.82 -15.96 -17.81
C TYR A 116 -17.51 -16.60 -18.29
N PRO A 117 -17.35 -16.82 -19.62
CA PRO A 117 -16.19 -17.53 -20.17
C PRO A 117 -14.83 -16.94 -19.80
N ASP A 118 -14.73 -15.63 -19.59
CA ASP A 118 -13.48 -14.96 -19.18
C ASP A 118 -13.01 -15.38 -17.78
N LEU A 119 -13.93 -15.89 -16.95
CA LEU A 119 -13.66 -16.43 -15.62
C LEU A 119 -13.51 -17.95 -15.61
N ALA A 120 -13.56 -18.64 -16.75
CA ALA A 120 -13.44 -20.09 -16.79
C ALA A 120 -12.10 -20.57 -16.20
N GLY A 121 -12.17 -21.41 -15.17
CA GLY A 121 -11.00 -21.91 -14.43
C GLY A 121 -10.27 -20.85 -13.60
N VAL A 122 -10.88 -19.68 -13.36
CA VAL A 122 -10.29 -18.58 -12.60
C VAL A 122 -10.69 -18.63 -11.13
N LEU A 123 -11.93 -19.03 -10.83
CA LEU A 123 -12.47 -19.03 -9.47
C LEU A 123 -11.98 -20.25 -8.68
N PRO A 124 -11.61 -20.10 -7.40
CA PRO A 124 -11.19 -21.21 -6.57
C PRO A 124 -12.33 -22.21 -6.37
N ARG A 125 -11.99 -23.51 -6.38
CA ARG A 125 -12.95 -24.61 -6.20
C ARG A 125 -12.48 -25.69 -5.21
N ASN A 126 -11.53 -25.34 -4.35
CA ASN A 126 -10.94 -26.23 -3.35
C ASN A 126 -11.50 -25.98 -1.94
N TYR A 127 -12.76 -25.54 -1.83
CA TYR A 127 -13.38 -25.21 -0.54
C TYR A 127 -13.53 -26.43 0.39
N GLN A 128 -13.51 -27.67 -0.12
CA GLN A 128 -13.50 -28.88 0.73
C GLN A 128 -12.23 -29.05 1.58
N GLU A 129 -11.15 -28.33 1.25
CA GLU A 129 -9.91 -28.34 2.05
C GLU A 129 -10.05 -27.53 3.34
N MET A 130 -11.11 -26.72 3.46
CA MET A 130 -11.41 -25.92 4.64
C MET A 130 -12.46 -26.60 5.52
N ASP A 131 -12.36 -26.34 6.82
CA ASP A 131 -13.39 -26.75 7.78
C ASP A 131 -14.73 -26.03 7.51
N SER A 132 -15.84 -26.77 7.57
CA SER A 132 -17.17 -26.21 7.23
C SER A 132 -17.63 -25.12 8.21
N ASP A 133 -17.30 -25.22 9.50
CA ASP A 133 -17.65 -24.19 10.47
C ASP A 133 -16.86 -22.91 10.22
N LEU A 134 -15.57 -23.06 9.90
CA LEU A 134 -14.71 -21.97 9.45
C LEU A 134 -15.28 -21.25 8.22
N LEU A 135 -15.74 -21.98 7.21
CA LEU A 135 -16.35 -21.40 6.01
C LEU A 135 -17.65 -20.65 6.32
N ARG A 136 -18.51 -21.20 7.18
CA ARG A 136 -19.74 -20.54 7.61
C ARG A 136 -19.45 -19.22 8.34
N GLU A 137 -18.45 -19.22 9.23
CA GLU A 137 -18.03 -18.00 9.91
C GLU A 137 -17.42 -16.97 8.95
N LEU A 138 -16.62 -17.39 7.98
CA LEU A 138 -16.10 -16.51 6.94
C LEU A 138 -17.22 -15.85 6.12
N ILE A 139 -18.21 -16.63 5.69
CA ILE A 139 -19.39 -16.11 5.00
C ILE A 139 -20.13 -15.10 5.86
N ARG A 140 -20.31 -15.39 7.16
CA ARG A 140 -20.97 -14.46 8.09
C ARG A 140 -20.19 -13.14 8.22
N VAL A 141 -18.86 -13.19 8.32
CA VAL A 141 -18.00 -11.99 8.41
C VAL A 141 -18.19 -11.10 7.19
N PHE A 142 -18.14 -11.67 5.98
CA PHE A 142 -18.31 -10.90 4.75
C PHE A 142 -19.77 -10.57 4.42
N ASN A 143 -20.74 -11.15 5.13
CA ASN A 143 -22.17 -10.84 5.00
C ASN A 143 -22.69 -9.80 6.02
N LYS A 144 -21.80 -9.15 6.79
CA LYS A 144 -22.16 -8.03 7.66
C LYS A 144 -22.70 -6.85 6.83
N ASP A 145 -23.64 -6.07 7.39
CA ASP A 145 -24.24 -4.93 6.67
C ASP A 145 -23.23 -3.83 6.30
N ALA A 146 -22.17 -3.68 7.10
CA ALA A 146 -21.04 -2.81 6.79
C ALA A 146 -20.34 -3.20 5.46
N VAL A 147 -20.36 -4.48 5.10
CA VAL A 147 -19.77 -5.03 3.87
C VAL A 147 -20.79 -4.98 2.72
N LYS A 148 -22.07 -5.30 2.98
CA LYS A 148 -23.14 -5.22 1.97
C LYS A 148 -23.37 -3.81 1.41
N SER A 149 -23.07 -2.79 2.19
CA SER A 149 -23.26 -1.38 1.81
C SER A 149 -22.07 -0.78 1.05
N LEU A 150 -20.97 -1.54 0.88
CA LEU A 150 -19.80 -1.04 0.18
C LEU A 150 -20.03 -0.92 -1.32
N THR A 151 -19.42 0.13 -1.87
CA THR A 151 -19.32 0.42 -3.31
C THR A 151 -18.10 -0.28 -3.91
N GLY A 152 -18.05 -0.37 -5.24
CA GLY A 152 -17.01 -1.14 -5.94
C GLY A 152 -15.59 -0.64 -5.70
N ASP A 153 -15.40 0.68 -5.60
CA ASP A 153 -14.12 1.33 -5.28
C ASP A 153 -13.57 0.90 -3.90
N VAL A 154 -14.44 0.80 -2.90
CA VAL A 154 -14.05 0.38 -1.54
C VAL A 154 -13.75 -1.12 -1.48
N PHE A 155 -14.49 -1.93 -2.23
CA PHE A 155 -14.24 -3.37 -2.31
C PHE A 155 -12.90 -3.70 -2.97
N GLY A 156 -12.55 -3.02 -4.06
CA GLY A 156 -11.25 -3.16 -4.70
C GLY A 156 -10.10 -2.92 -3.73
N ARG A 157 -10.20 -1.86 -2.91
CA ARG A 157 -9.22 -1.58 -1.85
C ARG A 157 -9.12 -2.67 -0.80
N ILE A 158 -10.24 -3.26 -0.37
CA ILE A 158 -10.23 -4.39 0.56
C ILE A 158 -9.55 -5.61 -0.07
N TYR A 159 -9.84 -5.91 -1.33
CA TYR A 159 -9.19 -7.02 -2.04
C TYR A 159 -7.66 -6.83 -2.13
N GLU A 160 -7.21 -5.64 -2.53
CA GLU A 160 -5.78 -5.30 -2.58
C GLU A 160 -5.12 -5.35 -1.20
N PHE A 161 -5.83 -4.91 -0.16
CA PHE A 161 -5.36 -5.00 1.23
C PHE A 161 -5.15 -6.45 1.65
N PHE A 162 -6.11 -7.35 1.37
CA PHE A 162 -5.98 -8.78 1.67
C PHE A 162 -4.84 -9.40 0.87
N LEU A 163 -4.72 -9.09 -0.43
CA LEU A 163 -3.65 -9.59 -1.27
C LEU A 163 -2.26 -9.16 -0.77
N MET A 164 -2.12 -7.90 -0.36
CA MET A 164 -0.92 -7.36 0.28
C MET A 164 -0.63 -8.10 1.58
N LYS A 165 -1.61 -8.26 2.47
CA LYS A 165 -1.44 -8.94 3.77
C LYS A 165 -1.04 -10.40 3.62
N PHE A 166 -1.68 -11.14 2.70
CA PHE A 166 -1.26 -12.50 2.38
C PHE A 166 0.16 -12.56 1.84
N SER A 167 0.55 -11.60 1.00
CA SER A 167 1.93 -11.50 0.51
C SER A 167 2.94 -11.22 1.64
N MET A 168 2.59 -10.39 2.62
CA MET A 168 3.40 -10.13 3.82
C MET A 168 3.54 -11.39 4.70
N ASP A 169 2.49 -12.21 4.79
CA ASP A 169 2.48 -13.49 5.50
C ASP A 169 3.21 -14.62 4.72
N GLY A 170 3.79 -14.32 3.55
CA GLY A 170 4.52 -15.29 2.70
C GLY A 170 3.61 -16.15 1.80
N ALA A 171 2.30 -15.91 1.79
CA ALA A 171 1.33 -16.62 0.97
C ALA A 171 1.30 -16.08 -0.48
N GLY A 172 2.16 -16.62 -1.33
CA GLY A 172 2.22 -16.20 -2.74
C GLY A 172 3.43 -16.66 -3.52
N ALA A 173 4.15 -17.67 -3.03
CA ALA A 173 5.33 -18.25 -3.68
C ALA A 173 6.33 -17.20 -4.19
N GLN A 174 6.87 -16.38 -3.29
CA GLN A 174 7.97 -15.44 -3.59
C GLN A 174 9.34 -16.15 -3.57
N GLU A 175 9.44 -17.26 -4.30
CA GLU A 175 10.71 -17.99 -4.48
C GLU A 175 11.42 -17.55 -5.76
N GLY A 176 12.75 -17.56 -5.76
CA GLY A 176 13.53 -17.37 -6.99
C GLY A 176 13.62 -15.93 -7.54
N GLY A 177 13.31 -14.91 -6.74
CA GLY A 177 13.44 -13.50 -7.14
C GLY A 177 12.14 -12.82 -7.58
N GLU A 178 11.00 -13.51 -7.46
CA GLU A 178 9.64 -12.96 -7.62
C GLU A 178 9.22 -12.25 -6.32
N PHE A 179 8.80 -10.98 -6.41
CA PHE A 179 8.39 -10.18 -5.25
C PHE A 179 7.03 -9.52 -5.49
N PHE A 180 6.18 -9.49 -4.46
CA PHE A 180 5.02 -8.60 -4.49
C PHE A 180 5.49 -7.15 -4.48
N THR A 181 5.04 -6.36 -5.45
CA THR A 181 5.43 -4.96 -5.58
C THR A 181 4.63 -4.12 -4.59
N PRO A 182 5.28 -3.42 -3.64
CA PRO A 182 4.59 -2.56 -2.68
C PRO A 182 3.80 -1.44 -3.41
N PRO A 183 2.61 -1.05 -2.90
CA PRO A 183 1.78 -0.02 -3.54
C PRO A 183 2.51 1.30 -3.79
N SER A 184 3.41 1.71 -2.89
CA SER A 184 4.18 2.96 -3.05
C SER A 184 5.16 2.92 -4.23
N LEU A 185 5.72 1.76 -4.58
CA LEU A 185 6.59 1.61 -5.77
C LEU A 185 5.77 1.58 -7.06
N VAL A 186 4.60 0.95 -7.04
CA VAL A 186 3.65 0.98 -8.16
C VAL A 186 3.21 2.43 -8.42
N GLN A 187 2.87 3.18 -7.37
CA GLN A 187 2.51 4.60 -7.47
C GLN A 187 3.65 5.47 -7.98
N LEU A 188 4.90 5.22 -7.56
CA LEU A 188 6.06 5.91 -8.11
C LEU A 188 6.15 5.72 -9.63
N ILE A 189 6.00 4.47 -10.10
CA ILE A 189 6.02 4.16 -11.52
C ILE A 189 4.89 4.88 -12.27
N VAL A 190 3.64 4.72 -11.80
CA VAL A 190 2.44 5.30 -12.43
C VAL A 190 2.52 6.81 -12.49
N ASN A 191 2.93 7.47 -11.40
CA ASN A 191 3.03 8.93 -11.34
C ASN A 191 4.09 9.49 -12.30
N MET A 192 5.18 8.75 -12.53
CA MET A 192 6.27 9.20 -13.40
C MET A 192 6.08 8.84 -14.86
N ILE A 193 5.41 7.74 -15.21
CA ILE A 193 5.11 7.42 -16.63
C ILE A 193 3.79 8.03 -17.10
N LYS A 194 2.85 8.32 -16.19
CA LYS A 194 1.52 8.90 -16.43
C LYS A 194 0.72 8.15 -17.50
N PRO A 195 0.36 6.88 -17.26
CA PRO A 195 -0.31 6.03 -18.24
C PRO A 195 -1.81 6.39 -18.33
N ASP A 196 -2.16 7.32 -19.21
CA ASP A 196 -3.53 7.85 -19.34
C ASP A 196 -4.24 7.49 -20.66
N HIS A 197 -3.59 6.75 -21.55
CA HIS A 197 -4.15 6.33 -22.83
C HIS A 197 -3.46 5.08 -23.41
N GLY A 198 -4.07 4.50 -24.46
CA GLY A 198 -3.41 3.58 -25.37
C GLY A 198 -3.17 2.18 -24.81
N ILE A 199 -2.12 1.52 -25.32
CA ILE A 199 -1.77 0.14 -24.99
C ILE A 199 -0.81 0.14 -23.81
N ILE A 200 -1.19 -0.57 -22.74
CA ILE A 200 -0.38 -0.78 -21.55
C ILE A 200 0.00 -2.25 -21.46
N HIS A 201 1.30 -2.53 -21.33
CA HIS A 201 1.81 -3.90 -21.26
C HIS A 201 2.65 -4.12 -19.99
N ASP A 202 2.35 -5.22 -19.30
CA ASP A 202 3.20 -5.78 -18.25
C ASP A 202 3.53 -7.25 -18.58
N PRO A 203 4.75 -7.54 -19.08
CA PRO A 203 5.13 -8.90 -19.49
C PRO A 203 5.53 -9.78 -18.29
N ALA A 204 5.35 -9.32 -17.05
CA ALA A 204 5.54 -10.09 -15.82
C ALA A 204 4.49 -9.66 -14.77
N CYS A 205 3.21 -9.73 -15.15
CA CYS A 205 2.16 -8.95 -14.50
C CYS A 205 1.78 -9.39 -13.09
N GLY A 206 2.19 -10.58 -12.63
CA GLY A 206 1.87 -11.08 -11.30
C GLY A 206 0.37 -11.08 -11.06
N SER A 207 -0.08 -10.33 -10.04
CA SER A 207 -1.49 -10.15 -9.68
C SER A 207 -2.18 -8.95 -10.35
N ALA A 208 -1.57 -8.36 -11.39
CA ALA A 208 -2.07 -7.18 -12.11
C ALA A 208 -2.17 -5.87 -11.29
N GLY A 209 -1.44 -5.74 -10.18
CA GLY A 209 -1.48 -4.55 -9.33
C GLY A 209 -1.06 -3.25 -10.06
N MET A 210 -0.17 -3.34 -11.06
CA MET A 210 0.20 -2.21 -11.92
C MET A 210 -1.01 -1.67 -12.70
N PHE A 211 -1.84 -2.54 -13.28
CA PHE A 211 -3.02 -2.12 -14.03
C PHE A 211 -4.09 -1.51 -13.13
N VAL A 212 -4.30 -2.08 -11.94
CA VAL A 212 -5.23 -1.55 -10.95
C VAL A 212 -4.86 -0.11 -10.56
N GLN A 213 -3.59 0.13 -10.23
CA GLN A 213 -3.14 1.47 -9.88
C GLN A 213 -3.23 2.46 -11.05
N THR A 214 -3.00 2.01 -12.28
CA THR A 214 -3.27 2.83 -13.47
C THR A 214 -4.75 3.19 -13.60
N GLY A 215 -5.66 2.25 -13.33
CA GLY A 215 -7.10 2.52 -13.30
C GLY A 215 -7.45 3.66 -12.35
N HIS A 216 -6.95 3.60 -11.11
CA HIS A 216 -7.12 4.67 -10.13
C HIS A 216 -6.54 6.01 -10.58
N PHE A 217 -5.34 5.99 -11.19
CA PHE A 217 -4.72 7.20 -11.74
C PHE A 217 -5.61 7.86 -12.81
N ILE A 218 -6.19 7.07 -13.72
CA ILE A 218 -7.09 7.59 -14.75
C ILE A 218 -8.37 8.17 -14.13
N GLU A 219 -8.97 7.48 -13.16
CA GLU A 219 -10.19 7.97 -12.47
C GLU A 219 -9.95 9.30 -11.75
N GLU A 220 -8.78 9.46 -11.10
CA GLU A 220 -8.40 10.68 -10.40
C GLU A 220 -8.15 11.85 -11.36
N GLN A 221 -7.44 11.61 -12.47
CA GLN A 221 -7.10 12.64 -13.45
C GLN A 221 -8.26 12.97 -14.40
N HIS A 222 -9.17 12.02 -14.62
CA HIS A 222 -10.19 12.09 -15.67
C HIS A 222 -11.57 11.65 -15.19
N LYS A 223 -12.13 12.44 -14.25
CA LYS A 223 -13.43 12.20 -13.59
C LYS A 223 -14.63 11.87 -14.49
N ASN A 224 -14.55 12.10 -15.80
CA ASN A 224 -15.63 11.88 -16.77
C ASN A 224 -15.32 10.81 -17.83
N ALA A 225 -14.19 10.11 -17.76
CA ALA A 225 -13.80 9.08 -18.74
C ALA A 225 -13.80 7.69 -18.10
N SER A 226 -14.32 6.69 -18.82
CA SER A 226 -14.17 5.29 -18.40
C SER A 226 -12.74 4.83 -18.63
N VAL A 227 -12.17 4.09 -17.67
CA VAL A 227 -10.84 3.48 -17.78
C VAL A 227 -10.71 2.66 -19.06
N ASN A 228 -11.69 1.81 -19.36
CA ASN A 228 -11.67 0.92 -20.54
C ASN A 228 -11.81 1.66 -21.88
N GLN A 229 -12.24 2.92 -21.87
CA GLN A 229 -12.24 3.77 -23.09
C GLN A 229 -10.87 4.41 -23.34
N ARG A 230 -10.03 4.52 -22.29
CA ARG A 230 -8.73 5.17 -22.35
C ARG A 230 -7.63 4.18 -22.69
N ILE A 231 -7.65 3.02 -22.04
CA ILE A 231 -6.53 2.08 -22.05
C ILE A 231 -6.97 0.67 -22.45
N THR A 232 -6.02 -0.10 -22.95
CA THR A 232 -6.16 -1.55 -23.08
C THR A 232 -4.96 -2.23 -22.44
N CYS A 233 -5.22 -3.08 -21.43
CA CYS A 233 -4.18 -3.76 -20.67
C CYS A 233 -3.84 -5.13 -21.27
N TYR A 234 -2.55 -5.43 -21.37
CA TYR A 234 -2.03 -6.73 -21.79
C TYR A 234 -1.04 -7.22 -20.74
N GLY A 235 -1.22 -8.42 -20.22
CA GLY A 235 -0.38 -9.00 -19.19
C GLY A 235 0.12 -10.39 -19.57
N THR A 236 1.39 -10.69 -19.24
CA THR A 236 1.92 -12.06 -19.32
C THR A 236 2.40 -12.49 -17.95
N GLU A 237 2.01 -13.69 -17.52
CA GLU A 237 2.38 -14.26 -16.22
C GLU A 237 2.74 -15.73 -16.40
N LEU A 238 3.80 -16.19 -15.72
CA LEU A 238 4.28 -17.57 -15.84
C LEU A 238 3.45 -18.55 -15.00
N LYS A 239 3.01 -18.13 -13.82
CA LYS A 239 2.40 -19.00 -12.82
C LYS A 239 0.87 -18.94 -12.90
N SER A 240 0.25 -20.09 -13.10
CA SER A 240 -1.22 -20.22 -13.21
C SER A 240 -1.99 -19.59 -12.04
N ASN A 241 -1.49 -19.73 -10.80
CA ASN A 241 -2.11 -19.12 -9.63
C ASN A 241 -2.11 -17.57 -9.72
N ASN A 242 -0.99 -16.96 -10.11
CA ASN A 242 -0.89 -15.51 -10.29
C ASN A 242 -1.75 -15.04 -11.48
N THR A 243 -1.80 -15.81 -12.57
CA THR A 243 -2.72 -15.53 -13.69
C THR A 243 -4.17 -15.46 -13.23
N ARG A 244 -4.63 -16.40 -12.39
CA ARG A 244 -5.99 -16.36 -11.81
C ARG A 244 -6.19 -15.12 -10.94
N LEU A 245 -5.23 -14.82 -10.05
CA LEU A 245 -5.28 -13.62 -9.21
C LEU A 245 -5.37 -12.34 -10.03
N ALA A 246 -4.57 -12.20 -11.10
CA ALA A 246 -4.61 -11.06 -12.00
C ALA A 246 -5.99 -10.89 -12.66
N LYS A 247 -6.56 -11.98 -13.20
CA LYS A 247 -7.90 -11.94 -13.82
C LYS A 247 -8.99 -11.55 -12.82
N MET A 248 -8.96 -12.12 -11.61
CA MET A 248 -9.89 -11.72 -10.54
C MET A 248 -9.71 -10.25 -10.16
N ASN A 249 -8.46 -9.79 -10.05
CA ASN A 249 -8.17 -8.43 -9.64
C ASN A 249 -8.67 -7.39 -10.66
N LEU A 250 -8.44 -7.65 -11.96
CA LEU A 250 -8.99 -6.84 -13.04
C LEU A 250 -10.53 -6.83 -13.03
N ALA A 251 -11.17 -7.97 -12.80
CA ALA A 251 -12.62 -8.07 -12.74
C ALA A 251 -13.21 -7.26 -11.57
N ILE A 252 -12.58 -7.27 -10.40
CA ILE A 252 -13.02 -6.47 -9.23
C ILE A 252 -12.92 -4.98 -9.52
N HIS A 253 -11.87 -4.56 -10.21
CA HIS A 253 -11.65 -3.15 -10.54
C HIS A 253 -12.37 -2.73 -11.83
N GLY A 254 -13.07 -3.63 -12.51
CA GLY A 254 -13.77 -3.34 -13.76
C GLY A 254 -12.85 -2.95 -14.92
N ILE A 255 -11.58 -3.38 -14.86
CA ILE A 255 -10.55 -3.04 -15.85
C ILE A 255 -10.51 -4.16 -16.90
N GLU A 256 -10.68 -3.79 -18.17
CA GLU A 256 -10.54 -4.71 -19.29
C GLU A 256 -9.06 -4.98 -19.58
N GLY A 257 -8.66 -6.25 -19.54
CA GLY A 257 -7.30 -6.65 -19.84
C GLY A 257 -7.18 -8.10 -20.29
N LYS A 258 -6.18 -8.36 -21.15
CA LYS A 258 -5.86 -9.70 -21.66
C LYS A 258 -4.66 -10.25 -20.91
N ILE A 259 -4.91 -11.18 -19.99
CA ILE A 259 -3.86 -11.87 -19.23
C ILE A 259 -3.59 -13.25 -19.84
N SER A 260 -2.33 -13.50 -20.18
CA SER A 260 -1.85 -14.76 -20.74
C SER A 260 -0.98 -15.52 -19.73
N GLU A 261 -1.28 -16.80 -19.52
CA GLU A 261 -0.39 -17.74 -18.80
C GLU A 261 0.70 -18.23 -19.77
N ASN A 262 1.89 -17.60 -19.75
CA ASN A 262 2.97 -17.89 -20.69
C ASN A 262 4.34 -17.50 -20.12
N ASN A 263 5.41 -18.02 -20.71
CA ASN A 263 6.78 -17.63 -20.35
C ASN A 263 7.29 -16.55 -21.30
N SER A 264 7.45 -15.33 -20.83
CA SER A 264 7.87 -14.17 -21.63
C SER A 264 9.28 -14.30 -22.23
N PHE A 265 10.14 -15.19 -21.70
CA PHE A 265 11.43 -15.49 -22.33
C PHE A 265 11.29 -16.36 -23.58
N TYR A 266 10.21 -17.13 -23.71
CA TYR A 266 10.01 -18.10 -24.79
C TYR A 266 8.78 -17.82 -25.64
N SER A 267 8.14 -16.67 -25.42
CA SER A 267 6.94 -16.25 -26.15
C SER A 267 6.71 -14.75 -26.04
N ASP A 268 5.96 -14.21 -26.98
CA ASP A 268 5.33 -12.90 -26.96
C ASP A 268 3.85 -13.09 -27.33
N PRO A 269 3.01 -13.53 -26.37
CA PRO A 269 1.65 -14.01 -26.68
C PRO A 269 0.72 -12.93 -27.21
N HIS A 270 1.09 -11.65 -27.06
CA HIS A 270 0.27 -10.51 -27.44
C HIS A 270 0.76 -9.81 -28.73
N ASP A 271 1.93 -10.19 -29.27
CA ASP A 271 2.58 -9.58 -30.43
C ASP A 271 2.63 -8.04 -30.31
N LEU A 272 3.32 -7.52 -29.29
CA LEU A 272 3.28 -6.10 -28.93
C LEU A 272 4.56 -5.31 -29.23
N VAL A 273 5.54 -5.92 -29.89
CA VAL A 273 6.81 -5.25 -30.23
C VAL A 273 6.55 -3.95 -31.01
N GLY A 274 7.04 -2.82 -30.49
CA GLY A 274 6.89 -1.49 -31.07
C GLY A 274 5.49 -0.89 -30.99
N LYS A 275 4.56 -1.46 -30.22
CA LYS A 275 3.13 -1.05 -30.20
C LYS A 275 2.71 -0.37 -28.91
N CYS A 276 3.42 -0.56 -27.80
CA CYS A 276 2.97 -0.10 -26.49
C CYS A 276 3.23 1.40 -26.27
N ASP A 277 2.21 2.11 -25.79
CA ASP A 277 2.36 3.47 -25.27
C ASP A 277 2.99 3.45 -23.87
N PHE A 278 2.66 2.43 -23.08
CA PHE A 278 3.22 2.25 -21.75
C PHE A 278 3.66 0.82 -21.48
N VAL A 279 4.84 0.67 -20.87
CA VAL A 279 5.31 -0.60 -20.33
C VAL A 279 5.64 -0.44 -18.86
N MET A 280 5.11 -1.31 -18.01
CA MET A 280 5.39 -1.25 -16.58
C MET A 280 5.52 -2.64 -16.01
N ALA A 281 6.48 -2.85 -15.11
CA ALA A 281 6.75 -4.17 -14.57
C ALA A 281 7.60 -4.15 -13.30
N ASN A 282 7.46 -5.20 -12.50
CA ASN A 282 8.47 -5.63 -11.54
C ASN A 282 8.76 -7.11 -11.84
N PRO A 283 9.60 -7.41 -12.84
CA PRO A 283 9.84 -8.79 -13.24
C PRO A 283 10.71 -9.50 -12.19
N PRO A 284 10.76 -10.84 -12.20
CA PRO A 284 11.65 -11.59 -11.32
C PRO A 284 13.11 -11.17 -11.51
N PHE A 285 13.79 -10.90 -10.40
CA PHE A 285 15.19 -10.47 -10.41
C PHE A 285 16.15 -11.64 -10.58
N ASN A 286 17.22 -11.41 -11.32
CA ASN A 286 18.36 -12.31 -11.45
C ASN A 286 17.98 -13.73 -11.90
N VAL A 287 16.98 -13.85 -12.80
CA VAL A 287 16.53 -15.14 -13.32
C VAL A 287 17.70 -15.87 -13.96
N LYS A 288 18.01 -17.06 -13.46
CA LYS A 288 19.05 -17.94 -13.97
C LYS A 288 18.46 -19.02 -14.88
N LYS A 289 19.32 -19.65 -15.68
CA LYS A 289 18.97 -20.80 -16.53
C LYS A 289 17.89 -20.52 -17.56
N VAL A 290 17.83 -19.28 -18.07
CA VAL A 290 17.09 -19.00 -19.30
C VAL A 290 17.78 -19.76 -20.44
N ASP A 291 17.04 -20.63 -21.13
CA ASP A 291 17.56 -21.49 -22.20
C ASP A 291 17.77 -20.68 -23.48
N LYS A 292 18.97 -20.11 -23.59
CA LYS A 292 19.44 -19.32 -24.74
C LYS A 292 19.62 -20.14 -26.02
N SER A 293 19.54 -21.47 -25.92
CA SER A 293 19.69 -22.35 -27.08
C SER A 293 18.41 -22.49 -27.91
N LYS A 294 17.25 -22.17 -27.32
CA LYS A 294 15.95 -22.20 -28.00
C LYS A 294 15.92 -21.26 -29.19
N ASP A 295 15.30 -21.73 -30.27
CA ASP A 295 15.18 -20.98 -31.52
C ASP A 295 14.47 -19.62 -31.32
N TYR A 296 13.41 -19.61 -30.52
CA TYR A 296 12.69 -18.39 -30.16
C TYR A 296 13.61 -17.32 -29.57
N VAL A 297 14.49 -17.68 -28.63
CA VAL A 297 15.40 -16.73 -27.95
C VAL A 297 16.49 -16.20 -28.88
N LYS A 298 16.97 -17.05 -29.80
CA LYS A 298 18.00 -16.68 -30.79
C LYS A 298 17.50 -15.67 -31.81
N ASN A 299 16.23 -15.76 -32.17
CA ASN A 299 15.58 -14.93 -33.18
C ASN A 299 14.64 -13.89 -32.55
N ASP A 300 14.78 -13.62 -31.26
CA ASP A 300 13.89 -12.72 -30.53
C ASP A 300 14.09 -11.27 -30.98
N SER A 301 13.09 -10.68 -31.63
CA SER A 301 13.12 -9.31 -32.13
C SER A 301 13.14 -8.25 -31.03
N ARG A 302 12.97 -8.66 -29.77
CA ARG A 302 13.02 -7.78 -28.59
C ARG A 302 14.44 -7.58 -28.05
N LEU A 303 15.46 -8.13 -28.73
CA LEU A 303 16.88 -7.96 -28.40
C LEU A 303 17.56 -7.03 -29.40
N PHE A 304 18.55 -6.25 -28.95
CA PHE A 304 19.36 -5.43 -29.85
C PHE A 304 20.12 -6.32 -30.82
N SER A 305 19.87 -6.21 -32.13
CA SER A 305 20.44 -7.11 -33.14
C SER A 305 21.98 -7.17 -33.20
N ASP A 306 22.66 -6.10 -32.78
CA ASP A 306 24.12 -5.97 -32.79
C ASP A 306 24.80 -6.56 -31.54
N ILE A 307 24.05 -6.77 -30.46
CA ILE A 307 24.58 -7.31 -29.19
C ILE A 307 23.88 -8.62 -28.83
N GLY A 308 22.56 -8.63 -28.88
CA GLY A 308 21.69 -9.77 -28.73
C GLY A 308 21.56 -10.24 -27.28
N ILE A 309 21.79 -11.54 -27.09
CA ILE A 309 21.58 -12.22 -25.82
C ILE A 309 22.75 -11.91 -24.86
N PRO A 310 22.50 -11.43 -23.62
CA PRO A 310 23.55 -11.26 -22.61
C PRO A 310 24.25 -12.59 -22.33
N LYS A 311 25.58 -12.58 -22.20
CA LYS A 311 26.39 -13.77 -21.90
C LYS A 311 26.20 -14.26 -20.47
N ALA A 312 26.03 -13.34 -19.52
CA ALA A 312 25.78 -13.65 -18.12
C ALA A 312 24.53 -14.54 -17.93
N ASP A 313 24.57 -15.47 -16.97
CA ASP A 313 23.40 -16.27 -16.58
C ASP A 313 22.46 -15.44 -15.69
N ASN A 314 21.90 -14.38 -16.28
CA ASN A 314 21.04 -13.40 -15.64
C ASN A 314 20.00 -12.86 -16.64
N GLY A 315 18.72 -12.95 -16.29
CA GLY A 315 17.60 -12.49 -17.10
C GLY A 315 17.33 -10.98 -17.05
N ASN A 316 17.97 -10.20 -16.18
CA ASN A 316 17.69 -8.77 -16.02
C ASN A 316 17.83 -8.00 -17.35
N TYR A 317 18.92 -8.24 -18.08
CA TYR A 317 19.16 -7.58 -19.37
C TYR A 317 18.42 -8.20 -20.55
N MET A 318 17.75 -9.34 -20.36
CA MET A 318 16.70 -9.76 -21.30
C MET A 318 15.45 -8.89 -21.08
N TRP A 319 15.00 -8.76 -19.83
CA TRP A 319 13.82 -7.92 -19.49
C TRP A 319 13.98 -6.46 -19.92
N ILE A 320 15.12 -5.83 -19.60
CA ILE A 320 15.37 -4.42 -19.96
C ILE A 320 15.26 -4.21 -21.48
N GLN A 321 15.81 -5.13 -22.28
CA GLN A 321 15.69 -5.08 -23.74
C GLN A 321 14.24 -5.27 -24.19
N TYR A 322 13.50 -6.20 -23.57
CA TYR A 322 12.10 -6.42 -23.89
C TYR A 322 11.26 -5.17 -23.65
N PHE A 323 11.41 -4.54 -22.48
CA PHE A 323 10.68 -3.32 -22.15
C PHE A 323 10.92 -2.22 -23.18
N TYR A 324 12.17 -1.97 -23.55
CA TYR A 324 12.51 -0.98 -24.57
C TYR A 324 11.91 -1.29 -25.94
N HIS A 325 11.95 -2.55 -26.39
CA HIS A 325 11.45 -2.92 -27.72
C HIS A 325 9.92 -3.04 -27.80
N TYR A 326 9.22 -3.21 -26.68
CA TYR A 326 7.76 -3.14 -26.66
C TYR A 326 7.22 -1.72 -26.92
N LEU A 327 7.96 -0.68 -26.50
CA LEU A 327 7.53 0.71 -26.67
C LEU A 327 7.44 1.13 -28.14
N ASN A 328 6.38 1.85 -28.50
CA ASN A 328 6.31 2.63 -29.73
C ASN A 328 7.19 3.90 -29.65
N ASP A 329 7.26 4.71 -30.71
CA ASP A 329 8.15 5.88 -30.77
C ASP A 329 7.83 6.99 -29.76
N GLN A 330 6.67 6.95 -29.12
CA GLN A 330 6.21 7.91 -28.10
C GLN A 330 6.04 7.26 -26.73
N GLY A 331 6.44 5.99 -26.61
CA GLY A 331 6.15 5.18 -25.44
C GLY A 331 7.06 5.50 -24.26
N ARG A 332 6.50 5.33 -23.07
CA ARG A 332 7.22 5.43 -21.79
C ARG A 332 7.19 4.11 -21.03
N ALA A 333 8.29 3.77 -20.37
CA ALA A 333 8.34 2.61 -19.49
C ALA A 333 8.77 2.98 -18.08
N GLY A 334 8.28 2.25 -17.09
CA GLY A 334 8.68 2.36 -15.69
C GLY A 334 8.74 0.98 -15.07
N PHE A 335 9.92 0.53 -14.65
CA PHE A 335 10.09 -0.84 -14.16
C PHE A 335 11.14 -0.95 -13.06
N VAL A 336 10.92 -1.89 -12.15
CA VAL A 336 11.86 -2.15 -11.04
C VAL A 336 12.91 -3.17 -11.47
N MET A 337 14.17 -2.94 -11.12
CA MET A 337 15.30 -3.85 -11.34
C MET A 337 16.14 -4.02 -10.09
N ALA A 338 16.81 -5.16 -9.97
CA ALA A 338 17.83 -5.39 -8.97
C ALA A 338 18.92 -4.30 -9.03
N SER A 339 19.46 -3.89 -7.88
CA SER A 339 20.42 -2.79 -7.86
C SER A 339 21.66 -3.01 -8.73
N SER A 340 22.11 -4.26 -8.87
CA SER A 340 23.26 -4.63 -9.72
C SER A 340 23.04 -4.40 -11.22
N ALA A 341 21.80 -4.18 -11.68
CA ALA A 341 21.55 -3.92 -13.10
C ALA A 341 22.17 -2.58 -13.55
N THR A 342 22.30 -1.58 -12.68
CA THR A 342 22.81 -0.26 -13.06
C THR A 342 24.32 -0.23 -13.33
N ASP A 343 25.07 -1.22 -12.85
CA ASP A 343 26.53 -1.29 -12.97
C ASP A 343 27.09 -2.66 -13.39
N ALA A 344 26.22 -3.58 -13.85
CA ALA A 344 26.63 -4.87 -14.40
C ALA A 344 27.68 -4.72 -15.53
N GLY A 345 28.68 -5.61 -15.57
CA GLY A 345 29.78 -5.59 -16.53
C GLY A 345 29.55 -6.46 -17.78
N GLY A 346 30.58 -6.56 -18.63
CA GLY A 346 30.57 -7.44 -19.82
C GLY A 346 29.45 -7.10 -20.82
N SER A 347 28.80 -8.12 -21.39
CA SER A 347 27.71 -7.91 -22.37
C SER A 347 26.53 -7.12 -21.83
N GLU A 348 26.29 -7.14 -20.51
CA GLU A 348 25.22 -6.36 -19.88
C GLU A 348 25.56 -4.86 -19.89
N LYS A 349 26.83 -4.51 -19.70
CA LYS A 349 27.33 -3.15 -19.93
C LYS A 349 27.17 -2.75 -21.39
N ASP A 350 27.50 -3.62 -22.34
CA ASP A 350 27.37 -3.32 -23.78
C ASP A 350 25.90 -3.00 -24.12
N ILE A 351 24.95 -3.79 -23.60
CA ILE A 351 23.50 -3.54 -23.78
C ILE A 351 23.10 -2.22 -23.10
N ARG A 352 23.59 -1.94 -21.89
CA ARG A 352 23.32 -0.67 -21.18
C ARG A 352 23.82 0.53 -21.97
N GLN A 353 25.05 0.47 -22.47
CA GLN A 353 25.64 1.48 -23.32
C GLN A 353 24.75 1.70 -24.56
N LYS A 354 24.35 0.63 -25.24
CA LYS A 354 23.47 0.73 -26.41
C LYS A 354 22.14 1.39 -26.07
N LEU A 355 21.53 1.01 -24.95
CA LEU A 355 20.28 1.61 -24.47
C LEU A 355 20.44 3.10 -24.18
N ILE A 356 21.53 3.52 -23.54
CA ILE A 356 21.85 4.94 -23.31
C ILE A 356 22.06 5.68 -24.63
N GLU A 357 22.69 5.04 -25.62
CA GLU A 357 22.93 5.63 -26.94
C GLU A 357 21.64 5.91 -27.71
N THR A 358 20.60 5.07 -27.55
CA THR A 358 19.24 5.31 -28.08
C THR A 358 18.59 6.58 -27.52
N ASP A 359 19.16 7.10 -26.42
CA ASP A 359 18.68 8.25 -25.67
C ASP A 359 17.36 8.03 -24.91
N ALA A 360 16.84 6.80 -24.89
CA ALA A 360 15.56 6.51 -24.25
C ALA A 360 15.62 6.42 -22.73
N VAL A 361 16.79 6.26 -22.10
CA VAL A 361 16.88 6.26 -20.63
C VAL A 361 16.59 7.68 -20.12
N ASP A 362 15.51 7.83 -19.36
CA ASP A 362 14.97 9.14 -18.92
C ASP A 362 15.39 9.46 -17.48
N CYS A 363 15.11 8.53 -16.56
CA CYS A 363 15.38 8.70 -15.14
C CYS A 363 15.71 7.36 -14.47
N ILE A 364 16.58 7.40 -13.45
CA ILE A 364 16.87 6.26 -12.57
C ILE A 364 16.67 6.69 -11.12
N VAL A 365 15.85 5.94 -10.38
CA VAL A 365 15.57 6.17 -8.96
C VAL A 365 16.19 5.04 -8.12
N SER A 366 17.12 5.35 -7.21
CA SER A 366 17.60 4.39 -6.21
C SER A 366 16.62 4.28 -5.07
N VAL A 367 16.17 3.06 -4.78
CA VAL A 367 15.27 2.75 -3.67
C VAL A 367 16.07 2.05 -2.57
N GLY A 368 15.84 2.48 -1.33
CA GLY A 368 16.48 1.91 -0.15
C GLY A 368 16.04 0.47 0.14
N ASN A 369 16.56 -0.08 1.22
CA ASN A 369 16.16 -1.39 1.73
C ASN A 369 14.73 -1.33 2.33
N ASN A 370 14.20 -2.51 2.65
CA ASN A 370 12.95 -2.71 3.41
C ASN A 370 11.66 -2.27 2.69
N PHE A 371 11.67 -2.06 1.37
CA PHE A 371 10.43 -1.84 0.62
C PHE A 371 9.67 -3.16 0.38
N PHE A 372 10.39 -4.21 -0.03
CA PHE A 372 9.79 -5.52 -0.28
C PHE A 372 9.52 -6.28 1.04
N TYR A 373 8.34 -6.90 1.14
CA TYR A 373 7.85 -7.46 2.40
C TYR A 373 8.55 -8.75 2.87
N THR A 374 9.13 -9.52 1.95
CA THR A 374 9.70 -10.84 2.27
C THR A 374 11.24 -10.85 2.28
N ARG A 375 11.89 -9.85 1.68
CA ARG A 375 13.35 -9.73 1.65
C ARG A 375 13.76 -8.26 1.70
N SER A 376 14.73 -7.96 2.55
CA SER A 376 15.39 -6.65 2.57
C SER A 376 16.45 -6.60 1.48
N LEU A 377 16.10 -6.00 0.33
CA LEU A 377 17.00 -5.79 -0.79
C LEU A 377 16.76 -4.39 -1.36
N PRO A 378 17.83 -3.65 -1.75
CA PRO A 378 17.66 -2.41 -2.47
C PRO A 378 17.31 -2.72 -3.93
N CYS A 379 16.70 -1.74 -4.60
CA CYS A 379 16.41 -1.83 -6.04
C CYS A 379 16.58 -0.48 -6.72
N HIS A 380 16.48 -0.47 -8.04
CA HIS A 380 16.37 0.74 -8.83
C HIS A 380 15.07 0.70 -9.62
N VAL A 381 14.38 1.84 -9.71
CA VAL A 381 13.29 2.03 -10.66
C VAL A 381 13.83 2.77 -11.87
N TRP A 382 13.69 2.14 -13.03
CA TRP A 382 14.17 2.66 -14.31
C TRP A 382 12.99 3.25 -15.08
N PHE A 383 13.23 4.42 -15.65
CA PHE A 383 12.28 5.09 -16.52
C PHE A 383 12.86 5.25 -17.91
N LEU A 384 12.10 4.80 -18.90
CA LEU A 384 12.40 5.02 -20.31
C LEU A 384 11.37 5.97 -20.91
N ASP A 385 11.80 6.83 -21.82
CA ASP A 385 10.97 7.71 -22.62
C ASP A 385 11.57 7.84 -24.02
N LYS A 386 10.86 7.34 -25.04
CA LYS A 386 11.31 7.44 -26.43
C LYS A 386 11.07 8.83 -27.02
N ASP A 387 10.18 9.63 -26.44
CA ASP A 387 9.85 11.00 -26.86
C ASP A 387 10.41 12.07 -25.90
N LYS A 388 11.61 11.84 -25.36
CA LYS A 388 12.21 12.83 -24.46
C LYS A 388 12.24 14.23 -25.07
N PRO A 389 11.94 15.28 -24.26
CA PRO A 389 12.06 16.66 -24.69
C PRO A 389 13.42 16.97 -25.28
N ALA A 390 13.47 17.81 -26.32
CA ALA A 390 14.72 18.15 -27.02
C ALA A 390 15.83 18.67 -26.08
N ALA A 391 15.46 19.41 -25.03
CA ALA A 391 16.40 19.95 -24.03
C ALA A 391 17.04 18.86 -23.13
N ASN A 392 16.43 17.68 -23.07
CA ASN A 392 16.80 16.55 -22.22
C ASN A 392 17.47 15.42 -23.01
N LYS A 393 17.62 15.59 -24.32
CA LYS A 393 18.40 14.66 -25.12
C LYS A 393 19.84 14.59 -24.59
N LYS A 394 20.41 13.39 -24.53
CA LYS A 394 21.73 13.07 -23.94
C LYS A 394 21.86 13.34 -22.44
N LYS A 395 20.76 13.51 -21.71
CA LYS A 395 20.75 13.72 -20.25
C LYS A 395 19.93 12.65 -19.56
N ILE A 396 20.29 12.28 -18.34
CA ILE A 396 19.49 11.36 -17.51
C ILE A 396 19.30 11.99 -16.14
N LEU A 397 18.08 11.97 -15.63
CA LEU A 397 17.79 12.39 -14.26
C LEU A 397 18.13 11.27 -13.28
N MET A 398 19.07 11.51 -12.37
CA MET A 398 19.42 10.60 -11.29
C MET A 398 18.71 11.04 -10.01
N ILE A 399 17.95 10.16 -9.38
CA ILE A 399 17.33 10.38 -8.07
C ILE A 399 17.83 9.32 -7.09
N ASP A 400 18.42 9.71 -5.98
CA ASP A 400 18.80 8.81 -4.89
C ASP A 400 17.81 8.92 -3.74
N ALA A 401 16.79 8.07 -3.78
CA ALA A 401 15.74 8.01 -2.75
C ALA A 401 16.06 6.98 -1.65
N ARG A 402 17.31 6.52 -1.52
CA ARG A 402 17.70 5.53 -0.49
C ARG A 402 17.51 6.05 0.93
N ASN A 403 17.60 7.37 1.12
CA ASN A 403 17.42 8.08 2.40
C ASN A 403 16.13 8.92 2.43
N THR A 404 15.22 8.74 1.47
CA THR A 404 13.94 9.48 1.41
C THR A 404 12.80 8.48 1.43
N PHE A 405 12.37 8.09 2.63
CA PHE A 405 11.30 7.12 2.81
C PHE A 405 10.53 7.44 4.10
N ARG A 406 9.34 6.86 4.25
CA ARG A 406 8.64 6.80 5.53
C ARG A 406 8.83 5.41 6.13
N VAL A 407 9.16 5.37 7.42
CA VAL A 407 9.20 4.13 8.19
C VAL A 407 7.79 3.73 8.57
N VAL A 408 7.30 2.60 8.02
CA VAL A 408 5.97 2.07 8.34
C VAL A 408 6.04 1.13 9.55
N THR A 409 7.06 0.28 9.57
CA THR A 409 7.42 -0.58 10.70
C THR A 409 8.93 -0.62 10.83
N ASN A 410 9.46 -1.26 11.88
CA ASN A 410 10.90 -1.49 12.03
C ASN A 410 11.54 -2.31 10.88
N THR A 411 10.73 -2.95 10.02
CA THR A 411 11.19 -3.82 8.92
C THR A 411 10.65 -3.42 7.56
N ILE A 412 9.76 -2.40 7.49
CA ILE A 412 9.08 -1.99 6.26
C ILE A 412 9.12 -0.48 6.11
N ASN A 413 9.61 -0.05 4.96
CA ASN A 413 9.59 1.32 4.48
C ASN A 413 8.58 1.46 3.33
N ASP A 414 8.03 2.66 3.17
CA ASP A 414 7.27 3.05 1.98
C ASP A 414 7.60 4.48 1.56
N TYR A 415 6.97 4.94 0.47
CA TYR A 415 6.93 6.35 0.13
C TYR A 415 5.59 6.92 0.57
N SER A 416 5.62 8.03 1.31
CA SER A 416 4.42 8.78 1.62
C SER A 416 3.83 9.42 0.34
N PRO A 417 2.54 9.79 0.33
CA PRO A 417 1.95 10.57 -0.76
C PRO A 417 2.69 11.90 -1.02
N GLY A 418 3.22 12.51 0.05
CA GLY A 418 4.01 13.74 -0.06
C GLY A 418 5.35 13.52 -0.76
N GLN A 419 6.07 12.45 -0.43
CA GLN A 419 7.31 12.06 -1.12
C GLN A 419 7.08 11.74 -2.59
N LEU A 420 6.01 10.99 -2.90
CA LEU A 420 5.62 10.71 -4.29
C LEU A 420 5.29 11.99 -5.08
N THR A 421 4.63 12.95 -4.43
CA THR A 421 4.37 14.29 -5.00
C THR A 421 5.68 15.00 -5.32
N ASN A 422 6.66 14.94 -4.42
CA ASN A 422 7.98 15.54 -4.61
C ASN A 422 8.75 14.88 -5.77
N PHE A 423 8.82 13.54 -5.84
CA PHE A 423 9.50 12.85 -6.94
C PHE A 423 8.90 13.17 -8.30
N ASN A 424 7.56 13.22 -8.39
CA ASN A 424 6.87 13.65 -9.60
C ASN A 424 7.22 15.10 -9.95
N ALA A 425 7.24 16.01 -8.97
CA ALA A 425 7.58 17.41 -9.21
C ALA A 425 9.03 17.59 -9.74
N ILE A 426 9.99 16.85 -9.19
CA ILE A 426 11.38 16.82 -9.66
C ILE A 426 11.44 16.35 -11.12
N THR A 427 10.75 15.24 -11.41
CA THR A 427 10.73 14.63 -12.74
C THR A 427 10.08 15.53 -13.78
N GLU A 428 8.94 16.13 -13.47
CA GLU A 428 8.23 17.01 -14.39
C GLU A 428 8.97 18.33 -14.59
N SER A 429 9.63 18.84 -13.56
CA SER A 429 10.50 20.02 -13.72
C SER A 429 11.69 19.72 -14.61
N TYR A 430 12.32 18.54 -14.46
CA TYR A 430 13.33 18.06 -15.40
C TYR A 430 12.79 17.97 -16.82
N ARG A 431 11.56 17.46 -17.03
CA ARG A 431 10.89 17.40 -18.34
C ARG A 431 10.43 18.76 -18.89
N GLY A 432 10.68 19.85 -18.17
CA GLY A 432 10.46 21.22 -18.63
C GLY A 432 9.21 21.90 -18.08
N ASP A 433 8.44 21.25 -17.21
CA ASP A 433 7.34 21.90 -16.49
C ASP A 433 7.88 22.79 -15.37
N LYS A 434 8.04 24.07 -15.67
CA LYS A 434 8.50 25.09 -14.72
C LYS A 434 7.53 25.34 -13.58
N ALA A 435 6.28 24.90 -13.67
CA ALA A 435 5.28 25.03 -12.61
C ALA A 435 5.20 23.79 -11.72
N ALA A 436 5.92 22.70 -12.02
CA ALA A 436 5.80 21.43 -11.32
C ALA A 436 6.04 21.54 -9.80
N ILE A 437 7.12 22.21 -9.38
CA ILE A 437 7.46 22.40 -7.96
C ILE A 437 6.42 23.31 -7.27
N ALA A 438 6.01 24.40 -7.93
CA ALA A 438 4.98 25.30 -7.41
C ALA A 438 3.62 24.59 -7.23
N ASN A 439 3.24 23.75 -8.20
CA ASN A 439 2.01 22.95 -8.15
C ASN A 439 2.10 21.89 -7.05
N ALA A 440 3.25 21.26 -6.84
CA ALA A 440 3.46 20.35 -5.74
C ALA A 440 3.30 21.03 -4.37
N GLN A 441 3.83 22.25 -4.18
CA GLN A 441 3.59 23.02 -2.95
C GLN A 441 2.11 23.35 -2.73
N LYS A 442 1.37 23.70 -3.80
CA LYS A 442 -0.08 23.91 -3.70
C LYS A 442 -0.82 22.62 -3.32
N SER A 443 -0.42 21.48 -3.88
CA SER A 443 -0.99 20.18 -3.54
C SER A 443 -0.72 19.83 -2.07
N HIS A 444 0.52 19.99 -1.59
CA HIS A 444 0.85 19.81 -0.17
C HIS A 444 -0.01 20.69 0.73
N ASN A 445 -0.16 21.97 0.38
CA ASN A 445 -0.98 22.90 1.13
C ASN A 445 -2.45 22.45 1.21
N ALA A 446 -3.06 22.11 0.08
CA ALA A 446 -4.46 21.68 0.04
C ALA A 446 -4.70 20.41 0.87
N VAL A 447 -3.78 19.43 0.81
CA VAL A 447 -3.86 18.20 1.61
C VAL A 447 -3.64 18.51 3.08
N ALA A 448 -2.69 19.38 3.42
CA ALA A 448 -2.40 19.77 4.80
C ALA A 448 -3.62 20.45 5.45
N VAL A 449 -4.22 21.44 4.78
CA VAL A 449 -5.44 22.11 5.27
C VAL A 449 -6.57 21.11 5.49
N THR A 450 -6.78 20.19 4.54
CA THR A 450 -7.82 19.15 4.65
C THR A 450 -7.59 18.23 5.85
N LEU A 451 -6.36 17.72 6.03
CA LEU A 451 -6.02 16.85 7.16
C LEU A 451 -6.09 17.60 8.49
N ALA A 452 -5.58 18.83 8.54
CA ALA A 452 -5.67 19.70 9.71
C ALA A 452 -7.11 19.91 10.14
N ALA A 453 -8.04 20.15 9.20
CA ALA A 453 -9.46 20.34 9.49
C ALA A 453 -10.10 19.06 10.08
N ILE A 454 -9.73 17.89 9.56
CA ILE A 454 -10.18 16.59 10.08
C ILE A 454 -9.67 16.38 11.51
N ILE A 455 -8.39 16.65 11.75
CA ILE A 455 -7.75 16.50 13.07
C ILE A 455 -8.35 17.48 14.07
N ALA A 456 -8.50 18.76 13.70
CA ALA A 456 -9.13 19.79 14.52
C ALA A 456 -10.55 19.38 14.92
N THR A 457 -11.35 18.89 13.96
CA THR A 457 -12.71 18.38 14.23
C THR A 457 -12.69 17.22 15.23
N ALA A 458 -11.79 16.25 15.05
CA ALA A 458 -11.67 15.11 15.95
C ALA A 458 -11.21 15.51 17.37
N ILE A 459 -10.29 16.47 17.50
CA ILE A 459 -9.87 17.03 18.79
C ILE A 459 -11.02 17.78 19.45
N ASN A 460 -11.78 18.60 18.72
CA ASN A 460 -12.95 19.30 19.25
C ASN A 460 -14.00 18.31 19.79
N ILE A 461 -14.28 17.23 19.05
CA ILE A 461 -15.20 16.17 19.51
C ILE A 461 -14.70 15.54 20.82
N LEU A 462 -13.41 15.23 20.91
CA LEU A 462 -12.81 14.69 22.13
C LEU A 462 -12.96 15.68 23.31
N ARG A 463 -12.66 16.96 23.10
CA ARG A 463 -12.81 18.01 24.12
C ARG A 463 -14.25 18.11 24.62
N THR A 464 -15.23 18.14 23.70
CA THR A 464 -16.66 18.14 24.06
C THR A 464 -17.07 16.89 24.84
N ALA A 465 -16.59 15.70 24.44
CA ALA A 465 -16.87 14.46 25.16
C ALA A 465 -16.33 14.50 26.60
N CYS A 466 -15.09 14.96 26.78
CA CYS A 466 -14.49 15.16 28.10
C CYS A 466 -15.27 16.18 28.94
N GLN A 467 -15.68 17.31 28.36
CA GLN A 467 -16.51 18.31 29.05
C GLN A 467 -17.85 17.73 29.51
N SER A 468 -18.54 16.96 28.66
CA SER A 468 -19.80 16.31 29.02
C SER A 468 -19.62 15.36 30.22
N ILE A 469 -18.54 14.58 30.23
CA ILE A 469 -18.21 13.67 31.34
C ILE A 469 -17.94 14.44 32.64
N ILE A 470 -17.22 15.56 32.58
CA ILE A 470 -16.89 16.40 33.75
C ILE A 470 -18.12 17.13 34.29
N ASN A 471 -18.95 17.71 33.41
CA ASN A 471 -20.04 18.62 33.78
C ASN A 471 -21.34 17.91 34.19
N ALA A 472 -21.60 16.69 33.69
CA ALA A 472 -22.84 15.98 33.94
C ALA A 472 -22.61 14.49 34.26
N PRO A 473 -22.02 14.16 35.43
CA PRO A 473 -22.10 12.81 35.94
C PRO A 473 -23.58 12.46 36.19
N ASN A 474 -24.21 11.63 35.34
CA ASN A 474 -25.58 11.11 35.55
C ASN A 474 -25.76 10.71 37.02
N GLU A 475 -26.69 11.30 37.77
CA GLU A 475 -26.76 11.07 39.23
C GLU A 475 -26.99 9.58 39.60
N ASP A 476 -27.67 8.84 38.73
CA ASP A 476 -27.86 7.39 38.80
C ASP A 476 -26.55 6.60 38.60
N ASP A 477 -25.63 7.11 37.79
CA ASP A 477 -24.33 6.50 37.58
C ASP A 477 -23.45 6.53 38.83
N PHE A 478 -23.68 7.45 39.76
CA PHE A 478 -22.83 7.63 40.95
C PHE A 478 -23.57 7.34 42.26
N LYS A 479 -24.74 6.68 42.20
CA LYS A 479 -25.55 6.31 43.38
C LYS A 479 -25.79 7.50 44.32
N GLY A 480 -26.01 8.69 43.76
CA GLY A 480 -26.27 9.94 44.50
C GLY A 480 -25.04 10.63 45.12
N VAL A 481 -23.80 10.16 44.89
CA VAL A 481 -22.58 10.80 45.42
C VAL A 481 -21.78 11.44 44.28
N LYS A 482 -21.69 12.77 44.27
CA LYS A 482 -20.95 13.51 43.24
C LYS A 482 -19.42 13.35 43.41
N PRO A 483 -18.67 13.15 42.31
CA PRO A 483 -17.20 13.24 42.32
C PRO A 483 -16.74 14.60 42.88
N ASN A 484 -15.56 14.64 43.51
CA ASN A 484 -15.00 15.87 44.10
C ASN A 484 -13.64 16.27 43.52
N LEU A 485 -13.26 15.71 42.37
CA LEU A 485 -12.08 16.13 41.62
C LEU A 485 -12.30 17.52 41.02
N LYS A 486 -11.28 18.36 41.09
CA LYS A 486 -11.27 19.69 40.46
C LYS A 486 -10.38 19.65 39.24
N PHE A 487 -10.94 19.96 38.08
CA PHE A 487 -10.28 19.94 36.77
C PHE A 487 -9.84 21.34 36.32
N ASN A 488 -9.54 22.25 37.25
CA ASN A 488 -9.27 23.65 36.91
C ASN A 488 -8.11 23.83 35.93
N ASP A 489 -7.08 22.98 36.04
CA ASP A 489 -5.86 23.04 35.23
C ASP A 489 -6.07 22.60 33.77
N ILE A 490 -7.28 22.13 33.41
CA ILE A 490 -7.63 21.62 32.08
C ILE A 490 -8.84 22.32 31.45
N ILE A 491 -9.52 23.22 32.16
CA ILE A 491 -10.73 23.88 31.67
C ILE A 491 -10.43 24.75 30.44
N GLU A 492 -9.32 25.48 30.45
CA GLU A 492 -8.90 26.32 29.32
C GLU A 492 -8.69 25.47 28.06
N GLU A 493 -7.96 24.35 28.21
CA GLU A 493 -7.72 23.36 27.15
C GLU A 493 -9.02 22.76 26.61
N LEU A 494 -9.96 22.40 27.49
CA LEU A 494 -11.23 21.81 27.10
C LEU A 494 -12.16 22.81 26.41
N ASN A 495 -12.09 24.09 26.77
CA ASN A 495 -12.94 25.14 26.20
C ASN A 495 -12.45 25.66 24.85
N GLU A 496 -11.23 25.32 24.46
CA GLU A 496 -10.68 25.74 23.18
C GLU A 496 -11.38 25.01 22.01
N VAL A 497 -11.74 25.77 20.98
CA VAL A 497 -12.27 25.26 19.71
C VAL A 497 -11.25 25.50 18.62
N LEU A 498 -10.70 24.43 18.05
CA LEU A 498 -9.80 24.52 16.90
C LEU A 498 -10.61 24.80 15.64
N SER A 499 -10.14 25.75 14.83
CA SER A 499 -10.66 26.05 13.50
C SER A 499 -9.48 26.25 12.57
N ILE A 500 -9.57 25.67 11.38
CA ILE A 500 -8.52 25.76 10.35
C ILE A 500 -9.02 26.68 9.27
N GLU A 501 -8.19 27.65 8.88
CA GLU A 501 -8.51 28.60 7.83
C GLU A 501 -8.14 28.02 6.46
N ASP A 502 -9.02 28.21 5.47
CA ASP A 502 -8.84 27.68 4.10
C ASP A 502 -7.58 28.20 3.39
N HIS A 503 -7.00 29.31 3.85
CA HIS A 503 -5.84 29.96 3.26
C HIS A 503 -4.58 29.84 4.12
N SER A 504 -4.53 28.87 5.03
CA SER A 504 -3.35 28.61 5.88
C SER A 504 -2.13 28.34 5.02
N ASP A 505 -1.01 29.04 5.26
CA ASP A 505 0.26 28.82 4.56
C ASP A 505 1.10 27.71 5.25
N PHE A 506 2.32 27.48 4.76
CA PHE A 506 3.22 26.48 5.33
C PHE A 506 3.55 26.77 6.79
N ASP A 507 3.84 28.02 7.14
CA ASP A 507 4.29 28.38 8.49
C ASP A 507 3.15 28.17 9.51
N LEU A 508 1.92 28.50 9.13
CA LEU A 508 0.73 28.18 9.91
C LEU A 508 0.53 26.66 10.02
N CYS A 509 0.58 25.92 8.91
CA CYS A 509 0.44 24.47 8.91
C CYS A 509 1.52 23.77 9.76
N GLN A 510 2.75 24.27 9.77
CA GLN A 510 3.84 23.76 10.60
C GLN A 510 3.58 24.02 12.09
N GLN A 511 3.09 25.20 12.47
CA GLN A 511 2.71 25.50 13.84
C GLN A 511 1.60 24.57 14.37
N TRP A 512 0.69 24.13 13.48
CA TRP A 512 -0.37 23.19 13.84
C TRP A 512 0.15 21.81 14.28
N VAL A 513 1.34 21.37 13.85
CA VAL A 513 1.92 20.07 14.28
C VAL A 513 2.05 19.99 15.80
N ALA A 514 2.63 21.03 16.41
CA ALA A 514 2.76 21.12 17.86
C ALA A 514 1.38 21.31 18.52
N ARG A 515 0.52 22.14 17.93
CA ARG A 515 -0.81 22.44 18.47
C ARG A 515 -1.77 21.25 18.41
N PHE A 516 -1.60 20.28 17.53
CA PHE A 516 -2.41 19.07 17.56
C PHE A 516 -1.89 18.01 18.54
N SER A 517 -0.58 17.98 18.77
CA SER A 517 0.05 17.01 19.67
C SER A 517 -0.14 17.38 21.15
N GLN A 518 0.05 18.66 21.49
CA GLN A 518 0.02 19.16 22.88
C GLN A 518 -1.33 18.97 23.59
N PRO A 519 -2.49 19.34 23.00
CA PRO A 519 -3.81 19.10 23.58
C PRO A 519 -4.03 17.66 24.00
N VAL A 520 -3.70 16.73 23.10
CA VAL A 520 -3.98 15.31 23.31
C VAL A 520 -3.09 14.78 24.43
N GLU A 521 -1.77 14.95 24.33
CA GLU A 521 -0.84 14.43 25.33
C GLU A 521 -1.06 15.02 26.73
N LYS A 522 -1.35 16.33 26.82
CA LYS A 522 -1.64 17.00 28.09
C LYS A 522 -2.91 16.46 28.76
N LEU A 523 -3.98 16.25 27.98
CA LEU A 523 -5.22 15.64 28.47
C LEU A 523 -4.97 14.24 29.03
N PHE A 524 -4.23 13.41 28.30
CA PHE A 524 -3.86 12.05 28.74
C PHE A 524 -3.02 12.05 30.01
N ALA A 525 -1.96 12.86 30.06
CA ALA A 525 -1.06 12.96 31.21
C ALA A 525 -1.81 13.39 32.48
N LEU A 526 -2.69 14.38 32.37
CA LEU A 526 -3.42 14.90 33.51
C LEU A 526 -4.44 13.88 34.05
N VAL A 527 -5.20 13.22 33.18
CA VAL A 527 -6.14 12.15 33.60
C VAL A 527 -5.40 10.99 34.26
N ALA A 528 -4.24 10.59 33.73
CA ALA A 528 -3.39 9.56 34.35
C ALA A 528 -2.90 9.99 35.75
N GLN A 529 -2.54 11.25 35.93
CA GLN A 529 -2.15 11.80 37.23
C GLN A 529 -3.29 11.74 38.25
N TYR A 530 -4.51 12.14 37.88
CA TYR A 530 -5.67 12.02 38.76
C TYR A 530 -5.99 10.56 39.12
N GLN A 531 -5.84 9.64 38.16
CA GLN A 531 -6.02 8.20 38.39
C GLN A 531 -5.02 7.66 39.41
N ALA A 532 -3.73 7.95 39.24
CA ALA A 532 -2.69 7.53 40.18
C ALA A 532 -2.95 8.07 41.61
N ASN A 533 -3.38 9.32 41.73
CA ASN A 533 -3.73 9.93 43.01
C ASN A 533 -4.95 9.26 43.67
N SER A 534 -5.98 8.96 42.88
CA SER A 534 -7.20 8.27 43.35
C SER A 534 -6.89 6.84 43.82
N ASP A 535 -6.09 6.09 43.07
CA ASP A 535 -5.68 4.73 43.43
C ASP A 535 -4.84 4.69 44.70
N LYS A 536 -3.91 5.65 44.87
CA LYS A 536 -3.14 5.80 46.10
C LYS A 536 -4.03 6.09 47.31
N ALA A 537 -5.04 6.96 47.15
CA ALA A 537 -6.01 7.26 48.20
C ALA A 537 -6.86 6.03 48.56
N LEU A 538 -7.32 5.26 47.57
CA LEU A 538 -8.08 4.03 47.77
C LEU A 538 -7.25 2.93 48.46
N ALA A 539 -5.98 2.79 48.07
CA ALA A 539 -5.04 1.86 48.72
C ALA A 539 -4.74 2.26 50.17
N GLY A 540 -4.57 3.56 50.44
CA GLY A 540 -4.44 4.10 51.78
C GLY A 540 -5.68 3.81 52.64
N PHE A 541 -6.88 4.05 52.10
CA PHE A 541 -8.14 3.74 52.76
C PHE A 541 -8.26 2.24 53.11
N ARG A 542 -7.97 1.34 52.17
CA ARG A 542 -8.01 -0.12 52.40
C ARG A 542 -7.06 -0.59 53.50
N LYS A 543 -5.95 0.12 53.72
CA LYS A 543 -4.99 -0.18 54.81
C LYS A 543 -5.50 0.31 56.18
N LEU A 544 -6.26 1.41 56.21
CA LEU A 544 -6.86 1.97 57.42
C LEU A 544 -8.11 1.17 57.86
N ASP A 545 -8.95 0.77 56.90
CA ASP A 545 -10.19 -0.02 57.13
C ASP A 545 -9.90 -1.41 57.74
N LYS A 546 -8.75 -2.01 57.43
CA LYS A 546 -8.31 -3.28 58.05
C LYS A 546 -7.96 -3.16 59.55
N LYS A 547 -7.82 -1.94 60.09
CA LYS A 547 -7.40 -1.67 61.47
C LYS A 547 -8.49 -1.05 62.35
N ALA A 548 -9.67 -0.69 61.81
CA ALA A 548 -10.74 -0.03 62.57
C ALA A 548 -12.15 -0.46 62.10
N GLN A 549 -13.15 -0.50 63.00
CA GLN A 549 -14.56 -0.63 62.61
C GLN A 549 -15.00 0.60 61.81
N ALA A 550 -15.57 0.39 60.61
CA ALA A 550 -15.90 1.46 59.67
C ALA A 550 -16.93 2.47 60.22
N THR A 551 -16.45 3.67 60.56
CA THR A 551 -17.28 4.84 60.89
C THR A 551 -18.09 5.30 59.67
N ASP A 552 -19.19 6.01 59.88
CA ASP A 552 -20.00 6.56 58.77
C ASP A 552 -19.22 7.58 57.90
N ASP A 553 -18.23 8.26 58.50
CA ASP A 553 -17.28 9.11 57.77
C ASP A 553 -16.40 8.29 56.81
N ALA A 554 -15.92 7.12 57.23
CA ALA A 554 -15.12 6.23 56.39
C ALA A 554 -15.94 5.69 55.20
N LYS A 555 -17.21 5.34 55.42
CA LYS A 555 -18.13 4.94 54.34
C LYS A 555 -18.36 6.07 53.33
N THR A 556 -18.47 7.31 53.81
CA THR A 556 -18.66 8.49 52.96
C THR A 556 -17.43 8.80 52.12
N ILE A 557 -16.23 8.69 52.70
CA ILE A 557 -14.96 8.85 51.99
C ILE A 557 -14.81 7.79 50.89
N LYS A 558 -15.10 6.52 51.21
CA LYS A 558 -15.07 5.43 50.23
C LYS A 558 -15.99 5.68 49.04
N LYS A 559 -17.25 6.08 49.28
CA LYS A 559 -18.21 6.41 48.20
C LYS A 559 -17.70 7.53 47.29
N LYS A 560 -17.04 8.55 47.83
CA LYS A 560 -16.44 9.65 47.03
C LYS A 560 -15.26 9.16 46.18
N LEU A 561 -14.38 8.31 46.74
CA LEU A 561 -13.27 7.72 46.01
C LEU A 561 -13.76 6.81 44.87
N ASP A 562 -14.80 6.01 45.12
CA ASP A 562 -15.42 5.15 44.10
C ASP A 562 -16.05 5.99 42.97
N ALA A 563 -16.71 7.11 43.31
CA ALA A 563 -17.27 8.04 42.33
C ALA A 563 -16.17 8.71 41.46
N ASN A 564 -15.05 9.13 42.08
CA ASN A 564 -13.90 9.68 41.36
C ASN A 564 -13.29 8.66 40.39
N ASN A 565 -13.11 7.41 40.82
CA ASN A 565 -12.60 6.35 39.95
C ASN A 565 -13.53 6.05 38.77
N LYS A 566 -14.86 6.07 38.99
CA LYS A 566 -15.82 5.88 37.88
C LYS A 566 -15.73 7.01 36.86
N LEU A 567 -15.62 8.26 37.32
CA LEU A 567 -15.42 9.43 36.45
C LEU A 567 -14.13 9.32 35.63
N LEU A 568 -13.01 9.02 36.29
CA LEU A 568 -11.71 8.90 35.64
C LEU A 568 -11.68 7.74 34.63
N LYS A 569 -12.32 6.61 34.94
CA LYS A 569 -12.46 5.50 33.99
C LYS A 569 -13.27 5.91 32.75
N ALA A 570 -14.32 6.72 32.90
CA ALA A 570 -15.08 7.23 31.76
C ALA A 570 -14.22 8.17 30.89
N LEU A 571 -13.46 9.08 31.51
CA LEU A 571 -12.50 9.95 30.80
C LEU A 571 -11.42 9.16 30.07
N THR A 572 -10.80 8.18 30.74
CA THR A 572 -9.82 7.27 30.11
C THR A 572 -10.43 6.52 28.94
N THR A 573 -11.68 6.07 29.05
CA THR A 573 -12.38 5.39 27.95
C THR A 573 -12.58 6.31 26.75
N ALA A 574 -13.03 7.55 26.98
CA ALA A 574 -13.18 8.55 25.92
C ALA A 574 -11.83 8.86 25.26
N LEU A 575 -10.80 9.14 26.05
CA LEU A 575 -9.44 9.39 25.58
C LEU A 575 -8.92 8.23 24.71
N ASN A 576 -8.97 6.99 25.21
CA ASN A 576 -8.51 5.81 24.49
C ASN A 576 -9.29 5.59 23.18
N SER A 577 -10.61 5.86 23.18
CA SER A 577 -11.45 5.73 21.99
C SER A 577 -11.02 6.69 20.88
N HIS A 578 -10.55 7.89 21.23
CA HIS A 578 -10.05 8.88 20.28
C HIS A 578 -8.56 8.71 19.95
N GLN A 579 -7.77 8.03 20.79
CA GLN A 579 -6.33 7.82 20.59
C GLN A 579 -6.03 7.13 19.27
N ALA A 580 -6.74 6.02 18.99
CA ALA A 580 -6.53 5.24 17.77
C ALA A 580 -6.91 6.04 16.52
N LEU A 581 -7.94 6.89 16.62
CA LEU A 581 -8.42 7.75 15.53
C LEU A 581 -7.42 8.87 15.21
N LEU A 582 -6.81 9.46 16.23
CA LEU A 582 -5.90 10.59 16.06
C LEU A 582 -4.48 10.16 15.73
N LYS A 583 -3.98 9.05 16.30
CA LYS A 583 -2.58 8.63 16.17
C LYS A 583 -2.11 8.56 14.72
N GLN A 584 -2.86 7.88 13.85
CA GLN A 584 -2.48 7.76 12.45
C GLN A 584 -2.60 9.09 11.71
N SER A 585 -3.67 9.84 11.93
CA SER A 585 -3.87 11.15 11.26
C SER A 585 -2.80 12.16 11.66
N LEU A 586 -2.37 12.17 12.93
CA LEU A 586 -1.27 13.01 13.41
C LEU A 586 0.06 12.59 12.77
N ALA A 587 0.34 11.29 12.69
CA ALA A 587 1.54 10.79 12.03
C ALA A 587 1.54 11.13 10.52
N ASP A 588 0.41 10.93 9.83
CA ASP A 588 0.25 11.27 8.41
C ASP A 588 0.41 12.79 8.18
N TYR A 589 -0.15 13.63 9.06
CA TYR A 589 0.00 15.09 8.99
C TYR A 589 1.45 15.53 9.23
N SER A 590 2.11 15.04 10.27
CA SER A 590 3.50 15.35 10.56
C SER A 590 4.42 14.92 9.41
N GLN A 591 4.20 13.74 8.83
CA GLN A 591 4.94 13.30 7.66
C GLN A 591 4.72 14.24 6.46
N LEU A 592 3.48 14.62 6.17
CA LEU A 592 3.17 15.55 5.07
C LEU A 592 3.88 16.90 5.23
N ILE A 593 3.88 17.46 6.45
CA ILE A 593 4.57 18.73 6.73
C ILE A 593 6.09 18.56 6.55
N SER A 594 6.66 17.45 7.01
CA SER A 594 8.07 17.12 6.76
C SER A 594 8.39 17.04 5.26
N ASP A 595 7.55 16.35 4.49
CA ASP A 595 7.74 16.20 3.04
C ASP A 595 7.63 17.55 2.31
N TRP A 596 6.68 18.39 2.72
CA TRP A 596 6.53 19.75 2.16
C TRP A 596 7.71 20.65 2.53
N GLN A 597 8.21 20.56 3.76
CA GLN A 597 9.40 21.28 4.20
C GLN A 597 10.62 20.89 3.34
N THR A 598 10.86 19.59 3.17
CA THR A 598 11.97 19.08 2.34
C THR A 598 11.88 19.59 0.90
N LEU A 599 10.68 19.64 0.30
CA LEU A 599 10.51 20.21 -1.05
C LEU A 599 10.92 21.69 -1.10
N ARG A 600 10.48 22.50 -0.12
CA ARG A 600 10.78 23.94 -0.05
C ARG A 600 12.27 24.22 0.14
N GLU A 601 12.93 23.45 1.00
CA GLU A 601 14.36 23.60 1.30
C GLU A 601 15.22 23.17 0.09
N ASN A 602 14.85 22.08 -0.57
CA ASN A 602 15.58 21.57 -1.72
C ASN A 602 15.38 22.41 -2.97
N PHE A 603 14.22 23.05 -3.16
CA PHE A 603 13.88 23.79 -4.39
C PHE A 603 13.37 25.21 -4.09
N PRO A 604 14.25 26.12 -3.64
CA PRO A 604 13.86 27.50 -3.36
C PRO A 604 13.39 28.22 -4.62
N ASN A 605 12.41 29.14 -4.47
CA ASN A 605 11.75 29.87 -5.56
C ASN A 605 11.01 28.97 -6.56
N ASP A 606 10.63 27.75 -6.16
CA ASP A 606 9.89 26.78 -6.97
C ASP A 606 10.63 26.36 -8.24
N GLN A 607 11.97 26.39 -8.22
CA GLN A 607 12.81 26.03 -9.37
C GLN A 607 13.64 24.78 -9.08
N TYR A 608 13.76 23.94 -10.11
CA TYR A 608 14.68 22.81 -10.09
C TYR A 608 16.13 23.29 -9.94
N ARG A 609 16.87 22.57 -9.10
CA ARG A 609 18.34 22.60 -9.03
C ARG A 609 18.81 21.20 -8.67
N ASP A 610 20.06 20.87 -8.98
CA ASP A 610 20.66 19.66 -8.45
C ASP A 610 20.80 19.78 -6.92
N VAL A 611 20.52 18.69 -6.21
CA VAL A 611 20.50 18.61 -4.75
C VAL A 611 21.39 17.45 -4.34
N GLU A 612 22.46 17.77 -3.61
CA GLU A 612 23.40 16.78 -3.11
C GLU A 612 22.69 15.72 -2.26
N GLY A 613 22.96 14.45 -2.55
CA GLY A 613 22.35 13.29 -1.90
C GLY A 613 20.90 13.01 -2.32
N LEU A 614 20.30 13.78 -3.23
CA LEU A 614 18.91 13.56 -3.68
C LEU A 614 18.76 13.47 -5.18
N CYS A 615 19.14 14.49 -5.95
CA CYS A 615 18.91 14.47 -7.41
C CYS A 615 19.94 15.27 -8.21
N LYS A 616 20.27 14.78 -9.41
CA LYS A 616 21.15 15.46 -10.36
C LYS A 616 20.75 15.13 -11.80
N VAL A 617 20.76 16.13 -12.69
CA VAL A 617 20.72 15.88 -14.14
C VAL A 617 22.14 15.61 -14.63
N VAL A 618 22.35 14.43 -15.21
CA VAL A 618 23.68 13.97 -15.63
C VAL A 618 23.76 13.89 -17.14
N ASP A 619 24.79 14.51 -17.71
CA ASP A 619 25.07 14.45 -19.15
C ASP A 619 25.69 13.10 -19.55
N ARG A 620 25.48 12.69 -20.80
CA ARG A 620 26.02 11.44 -21.35
C ARG A 620 27.53 11.34 -21.22
N ASP A 621 28.26 12.44 -21.35
CA ASP A 621 29.72 12.43 -21.22
C ASP A 621 30.16 12.07 -19.80
N GLU A 622 29.47 12.57 -18.76
CA GLU A 622 29.72 12.18 -17.37
C GLU A 622 29.36 10.70 -17.11
N ILE A 623 28.34 10.18 -17.80
CA ILE A 623 28.00 8.75 -17.75
C ILE A 623 29.10 7.89 -18.40
N ILE A 624 29.68 8.35 -19.51
CA ILE A 624 30.80 7.67 -20.19
C ILE A 624 32.04 7.63 -19.27
N GLU A 625 32.37 8.75 -18.62
CA GLU A 625 33.47 8.82 -17.64
C GLU A 625 33.28 7.86 -16.46
N ASN A 626 32.02 7.58 -16.11
CA ASN A 626 31.63 6.63 -15.06
C ASN A 626 31.38 5.20 -15.60
N ASP A 627 31.98 4.86 -16.74
CA ASP A 627 31.93 3.53 -17.36
C ASP A 627 30.52 3.03 -17.67
N TYR A 628 29.63 3.96 -18.06
CA TYR A 628 28.20 3.73 -18.30
C TYR A 628 27.44 3.21 -17.09
N SER A 629 27.95 3.38 -15.87
CA SER A 629 27.15 3.13 -14.65
C SER A 629 25.91 4.01 -14.66
N LEU A 630 24.77 3.49 -14.19
CA LEU A 630 23.54 4.25 -14.02
C LEU A 630 23.14 4.37 -12.55
N THR A 631 24.04 4.06 -11.61
CA THR A 631 23.78 4.12 -10.16
C THR A 631 23.71 5.59 -9.68
N PRO A 632 22.54 6.13 -9.31
CA PRO A 632 22.35 7.54 -8.90
C PRO A 632 23.33 8.04 -7.85
N GLY A 633 23.62 7.22 -6.82
CA GLY A 633 24.54 7.58 -5.73
C GLY A 633 25.97 7.92 -6.17
N ARG A 634 26.40 7.56 -7.39
CA ARG A 634 27.70 8.00 -7.94
C ARG A 634 27.70 9.45 -8.40
N TYR A 635 26.53 9.99 -8.72
CA TYR A 635 26.36 11.30 -9.35
C TYR A 635 25.89 12.37 -8.37
N VAL A 636 24.96 12.00 -7.47
CA VAL A 636 24.35 12.96 -6.55
C VAL A 636 25.19 13.21 -5.29
N GLY A 637 26.23 12.40 -5.03
CA GLY A 637 27.03 12.46 -3.81
C GLY A 637 26.39 11.76 -2.61
N TYR A 638 26.99 11.92 -1.43
CA TYR A 638 26.48 11.34 -0.18
C TYR A 638 26.16 12.45 0.81
N SER A 639 24.88 12.63 1.14
CA SER A 639 24.51 13.45 2.29
C SER A 639 24.75 12.62 3.56
N VAL A 640 25.63 13.10 4.44
CA VAL A 640 25.81 12.52 5.78
C VAL A 640 24.58 12.87 6.61
N GLN A 641 23.54 12.03 6.54
CA GLN A 641 22.50 12.02 7.57
C GLN A 641 23.00 11.15 8.72
N VAL A 642 23.54 11.79 9.77
CA VAL A 642 23.77 11.12 11.05
C VAL A 642 22.40 10.89 11.65
N ASP A 643 22.01 9.63 11.77
CA ASP A 643 20.81 9.26 12.53
C ASP A 643 21.10 9.50 14.01
N MET A 644 20.70 10.65 14.52
CA MET A 644 20.91 11.05 15.91
C MET A 644 20.21 10.11 16.91
N ASP A 645 19.24 9.30 16.44
CA ASP A 645 18.48 8.34 17.25
C ASP A 645 19.05 6.91 17.16
N PHE A 646 20.00 6.64 16.24
CA PHE A 646 20.68 5.36 16.13
C PHE A 646 21.82 5.25 17.15
N ASP A 647 21.74 4.29 18.07
CA ASP A 647 22.79 4.02 19.05
C ASP A 647 23.98 3.29 18.40
N TYR A 648 24.83 4.06 17.71
CA TYR A 648 26.06 3.59 17.09
C TYR A 648 27.01 2.93 18.09
N GLN A 649 26.99 3.34 19.37
CA GLN A 649 27.89 2.77 20.37
C GLN A 649 27.50 1.34 20.69
N SER A 650 26.21 1.10 20.91
CA SER A 650 25.69 -0.25 21.15
C SER A 650 25.92 -1.16 19.95
N LYS A 651 25.62 -0.69 18.73
CA LYS A 651 25.84 -1.51 17.52
C LYS A 651 27.31 -1.81 17.27
N MET A 652 28.20 -0.84 17.49
CA MET A 652 29.64 -1.04 17.35
C MET A 652 30.19 -2.01 18.41
N PHE A 653 29.62 -1.98 19.62
CA PHE A 653 29.94 -2.95 20.66
C PHE A 653 29.52 -4.37 20.25
N ASP A 654 28.32 -4.55 19.73
CA ASP A 654 27.82 -5.84 19.25
C ASP A 654 28.70 -6.40 18.12
N ILE A 655 29.01 -5.57 17.11
CA ILE A 655 29.88 -5.96 15.99
C ILE A 655 31.27 -6.36 16.50
N LYS A 656 31.83 -5.61 17.46
CA LYS A 656 33.15 -5.93 18.04
C LYS A 656 33.12 -7.24 18.82
N SER A 657 32.03 -7.51 19.54
CA SER A 657 31.81 -8.77 20.24
C SER A 657 31.75 -9.95 19.26
N GLU A 658 30.93 -9.82 18.20
CA GLU A 658 30.77 -10.84 17.17
C GLU A 658 32.08 -11.10 16.41
N LEU A 659 32.82 -10.04 16.07
CA LEU A 659 34.13 -10.15 15.40
C LEU A 659 35.16 -10.86 16.30
N THR A 660 35.13 -10.60 17.61
CA THR A 660 36.00 -11.29 18.57
C THR A 660 35.66 -12.78 18.61
N GLN A 661 34.37 -13.11 18.65
CA GLN A 661 33.90 -14.49 18.69
C GLN A 661 34.23 -15.27 17.41
N LEU A 662 34.11 -14.62 16.24
CA LEU A 662 34.54 -15.18 14.96
C LEU A 662 36.05 -15.40 14.91
N ASN A 663 36.84 -14.48 15.46
CA ASN A 663 38.30 -14.61 15.51
C ASN A 663 38.73 -15.76 16.44
N ASP A 664 38.10 -15.91 17.60
CA ASP A 664 38.34 -17.04 18.51
C ASP A 664 37.97 -18.37 17.85
N THR A 665 36.86 -18.40 17.11
CA THR A 665 36.44 -19.58 16.35
C THR A 665 37.45 -19.93 15.25
N ALA A 666 37.95 -18.92 14.52
CA ALA A 666 38.98 -19.09 13.50
C ALA A 666 40.29 -19.62 14.09
N GLN A 667 40.71 -19.10 15.25
CA GLN A 667 41.90 -19.58 15.96
C GLN A 667 41.76 -21.03 16.43
N ASN A 668 40.59 -21.39 16.96
CA ASN A 668 40.31 -22.77 17.38
C ASN A 668 40.33 -23.73 16.18
N LEU A 669 39.69 -23.37 15.06
CA LEU A 669 39.73 -24.15 13.82
C LEU A 669 41.18 -24.30 13.30
N MET A 670 41.97 -23.22 13.32
CA MET A 670 43.37 -23.26 12.91
C MET A 670 44.19 -24.21 13.80
N LYS A 671 43.94 -24.21 15.10
CA LYS A 671 44.56 -25.13 16.04
C LYS A 671 44.14 -26.59 15.78
N THR A 672 42.86 -26.84 15.52
CA THR A 672 42.37 -28.18 15.15
C THR A 672 43.02 -28.67 13.86
N ILE A 673 43.17 -27.81 12.84
CA ILE A 673 43.87 -28.16 11.59
C ILE A 673 45.34 -28.54 11.85
N LEU A 674 46.03 -27.81 12.74
CA LEU A 674 47.42 -28.09 13.11
C LEU A 674 47.58 -29.36 13.97
N GLU A 675 46.53 -29.80 14.66
CA GLU A 675 46.51 -31.02 15.48
C GLU A 675 46.19 -32.30 14.67
N VAL A 676 45.67 -32.16 13.44
CA VAL A 676 45.50 -33.28 12.51
C VAL A 676 46.89 -33.69 12.00
N LYS A 677 47.49 -34.70 12.62
CA LYS A 677 48.63 -35.41 12.03
C LYS A 677 48.15 -36.18 10.80
N LEU A 678 48.59 -35.73 9.62
CA LEU A 678 48.45 -36.45 8.34
C LEU A 678 49.09 -37.84 8.39
#